data_AF-A0A1A0VQA5-F1
#
_entry.id   AF-A0A1A0VQA5-F1
#
_cell.length_a   1.000
_cell.length_b   1.000
_cell.length_c   1.000
_cell.angle_alpha   90.00
_cell.angle_beta   90.00
_cell.angle_gamma   90.00
#
_symmetry.space_group_name_H-M   'P 1'
#
loop_
_entity.id
_entity.type
_entity.pdbx_description
1 polymer ?
#
loop_
_entity_poly.entity_id
_entity_poly.type
_entity_poly.pdbx_seq_one_letter_code
_entity_poly.pdbx_strand_id
1 'polypeptide(L)'
;MMRSRPVIRRPGWPVFPYTTMVRVSLWISVALVAILFGWGSWQRRWIADDGLIVLRTVRNLLAGNGPVFNQGERVEANTSTAWTYLMYVGSWVGGPLRMEYVALALALVLSVVGVALLMLGAARLYAPSLRGRRAIMLPAGALVYIALPPARDFATSGLESGLALAYLGLLWWMMVCWAQPVRNRTDNKVFAGLLAFVAGFSVLVRPELALMGGLALIMMLVAARTWRRRVLIVVAGGFLPVAYEIFRMGYYGLLVPGTALAKDAAGDKWSQGMIYLSNFNAPYAVWIPLVLLVPLGVLLFAARRRPSFLRPLLAPNYGRVARAVHSPPAVVAWVLISGLLQALYWTRQGGDFMHARVLLAPLFCLLAPVAVIPIAIPDGQDYSRETGNWVAGAAGALWLGLAGWALWAANSPGMGDDATHVTYSGIVDERRFYSQATGNAHPVTAADYLGYPRMAAILTALNNTPEGALLLPSGNYIQWDLVPQAQPAPGDKSAQKPQHAVFFTNLGMVGMNVGLDVRVIDQIGLANPLAQHTERLKHGRIGHDKNLFPDWVIADGPWVKLPPGIPGYLDAQWVAEAVAALQCPETKAMLSSVRAPMTPHRFVSNLVNSFQFTGYRIDRVPRYELARCGLPMPPELPPPPRE
;
A
#
# COMPACT_ATOMS: atom_id res chain seq x y z
N MET A 1 51.59 38.73 20.04
CA MET A 1 50.52 37.83 20.56
C MET A 1 49.27 37.98 19.70
N MET A 2 49.13 37.19 18.64
CA MET A 2 47.89 37.14 17.85
C MET A 2 46.94 36.10 18.47
N ARG A 3 45.88 36.58 19.13
CA ARG A 3 44.79 35.75 19.63
C ARG A 3 44.02 35.15 18.45
N SER A 4 44.14 33.85 18.25
CA SER A 4 43.30 33.09 17.34
C SER A 4 41.84 33.17 17.81
N ARG A 5 40.94 33.64 16.94
CA ARG A 5 39.50 33.62 17.18
C ARG A 5 39.02 32.15 17.27
N PRO A 6 38.12 31.82 18.20
CA PRO A 6 37.56 30.48 18.28
C PRO A 6 36.66 30.26 17.06
N VAL A 7 36.96 29.22 16.27
CA VAL A 7 36.09 28.77 15.19
C VAL A 7 34.82 28.21 15.81
N ILE A 8 33.74 28.99 15.77
CA ILE A 8 32.39 28.54 16.14
C ILE A 8 31.99 27.43 15.16
N ARG A 9 32.13 26.17 15.57
CA ARG A 9 31.58 25.03 14.82
C ARG A 9 30.06 25.10 14.92
N ARG A 10 29.41 25.41 13.79
CA ARG A 10 27.95 25.28 13.63
C ARG A 10 27.50 23.87 14.06
N PRO A 11 26.31 23.70 14.64
CA PRO A 11 25.77 22.39 15.03
C PRO A 11 25.40 21.60 13.77
N GLY A 12 26.40 21.01 13.13
CA GLY A 12 26.26 20.26 11.88
C GLY A 12 25.81 18.82 12.12
N TRP A 13 24.81 18.41 11.34
CA TRP A 13 24.49 17.02 11.01
C TRP A 13 25.76 16.21 10.65
N PRO A 14 25.75 14.87 10.72
CA PRO A 14 26.97 14.07 10.56
C PRO A 14 27.48 14.13 9.10
N VAL A 15 28.27 15.16 8.77
CA VAL A 15 28.86 15.33 7.44
C VAL A 15 30.14 14.50 7.35
N PHE A 16 30.11 13.44 6.55
CA PHE A 16 31.34 12.92 5.96
C PHE A 16 31.78 13.93 4.90
N PRO A 17 32.96 14.56 5.02
CA PRO A 17 33.39 15.55 4.02
C PRO A 17 33.71 14.81 2.71
N TYR A 18 32.76 14.83 1.77
CA TYR A 18 33.01 14.44 0.39
C TYR A 18 33.92 15.45 -0.29
N THR A 19 34.71 14.99 -1.27
CA THR A 19 35.35 15.90 -2.22
C THR A 19 34.28 16.64 -3.03
N THR A 20 34.62 17.82 -3.56
CA THR A 20 33.67 18.61 -4.37
C THR A 20 33.09 17.79 -5.52
N MET A 21 33.91 16.98 -6.19
CA MET A 21 33.50 16.10 -7.29
C MET A 21 32.46 15.06 -6.87
N VAL A 22 32.68 14.35 -5.75
CA VAL A 22 31.72 13.35 -5.24
C VAL A 22 30.40 14.01 -4.85
N ARG A 23 30.47 15.17 -4.19
CA ARG A 23 29.26 15.91 -3.79
C ARG A 23 28.47 16.41 -4.99
N VAL A 24 29.14 17.03 -5.97
CA VAL A 24 28.49 17.57 -7.18
C VAL A 24 27.89 16.43 -8.01
N SER A 25 28.65 15.37 -8.29
CA SER A 25 28.13 14.21 -9.03
C SER A 25 26.96 13.53 -8.32
N LEU A 26 26.98 13.42 -6.99
CA LEU A 26 25.84 12.87 -6.23
C LEU A 26 24.58 13.72 -6.41
N TRP A 27 24.68 15.04 -6.22
CA TRP A 27 23.52 15.92 -6.34
C TRP A 27 22.99 15.99 -7.77
N ILE A 28 23.87 15.97 -8.79
CA ILE A 28 23.47 15.86 -10.19
C ILE A 28 22.72 14.54 -10.42
N SER A 29 23.25 13.42 -9.94
CA SER A 29 22.62 12.11 -10.08
C SER A 29 21.25 12.06 -9.40
N VAL A 30 21.12 12.58 -8.18
CA VAL A 30 19.84 12.65 -7.46
C VAL A 30 18.85 13.56 -8.19
N ALA A 31 19.28 14.74 -8.62
CA ALA A 31 18.42 15.69 -9.33
C ALA A 31 17.95 15.10 -10.68
N LEU A 32 18.84 14.49 -11.45
CA LEU A 32 18.52 13.87 -12.72
C LEU A 32 17.52 12.73 -12.55
N VAL A 33 17.76 11.81 -11.61
CA VAL A 33 16.84 10.70 -11.31
C VAL A 33 15.48 11.23 -10.84
N ALA A 34 15.46 12.22 -9.94
CA ALA A 34 14.23 12.82 -9.45
C ALA A 34 13.41 13.49 -10.56
N ILE A 35 14.07 14.22 -11.47
CA ILE A 35 13.43 14.86 -12.62
C ILE A 35 12.89 13.81 -13.60
N LEU A 36 13.71 12.82 -13.97
CA LEU A 36 13.30 11.76 -14.90
C LEU A 36 12.13 10.95 -14.35
N PHE A 37 12.17 10.61 -13.06
CA PHE A 37 11.10 9.86 -12.42
C PHE A 37 9.83 10.69 -12.26
N GLY A 38 9.96 11.95 -11.81
CA GLY A 38 8.83 12.87 -11.70
C GLY A 38 8.16 13.13 -13.05
N TRP A 39 8.95 13.40 -14.08
CA TRP A 39 8.47 13.58 -15.45
C TRP A 39 7.80 12.30 -15.99
N GLY A 40 8.48 11.15 -15.89
CA GLY A 40 7.95 9.88 -16.37
C GLY A 40 6.67 9.45 -15.66
N SER A 41 6.53 9.77 -14.38
CA SER A 41 5.31 9.53 -13.59
C SER A 41 4.20 10.50 -13.97
N TRP A 42 4.51 11.78 -14.20
CA TRP A 42 3.54 12.79 -14.64
C TRP A 42 2.96 12.49 -16.04
N GLN A 43 3.81 12.06 -16.96
CA GLN A 43 3.40 11.58 -18.30
C GLN A 43 2.53 10.32 -18.23
N ARG A 44 2.49 9.64 -17.09
CA ARG A 44 1.70 8.43 -16.85
C ARG A 44 0.69 8.64 -15.72
N ARG A 45 0.34 9.89 -15.40
CA ARG A 45 -0.59 10.19 -14.31
C ARG A 45 -1.96 9.52 -14.52
N TRP A 46 -2.50 9.00 -13.42
CA TRP A 46 -3.83 8.43 -13.29
C TRP A 46 -4.13 8.25 -11.79
N ILE A 47 -5.38 8.04 -11.40
CA ILE A 47 -5.75 7.57 -10.06
C ILE A 47 -6.54 6.29 -10.21
N ALA A 48 -6.14 5.23 -9.49
CA ALA A 48 -6.83 3.95 -9.53
C ALA A 48 -8.21 4.02 -8.87
N ASP A 49 -9.10 3.12 -9.27
CA ASP A 49 -10.38 2.91 -8.56
C ASP A 49 -10.15 2.66 -7.07
N ASP A 50 -9.23 1.75 -6.71
CA ASP A 50 -8.81 1.52 -5.31
C ASP A 50 -8.29 2.80 -4.62
N GLY A 51 -7.66 3.72 -5.37
CA GLY A 51 -7.19 5.01 -4.83
C GLY A 51 -8.34 5.94 -4.45
N LEU A 52 -9.45 5.91 -5.20
CA LEU A 52 -10.65 6.72 -4.93
C LEU A 52 -11.42 6.23 -3.68
N ILE A 53 -11.26 4.96 -3.29
CA ILE A 53 -11.88 4.40 -2.05
C ILE A 53 -11.44 5.20 -0.82
N VAL A 54 -10.14 5.52 -0.75
CA VAL A 54 -9.56 6.30 0.35
C VAL A 54 -10.21 7.70 0.40
N LEU A 55 -10.43 8.32 -0.75
CA LEU A 55 -11.00 9.67 -0.83
C LEU A 55 -12.45 9.72 -0.39
N ARG A 56 -13.24 8.68 -0.64
CA ARG A 56 -14.59 8.58 -0.06
C ARG A 56 -14.56 8.49 1.46
N THR A 57 -13.61 7.74 2.02
CA THR A 57 -13.43 7.69 3.48
C THR A 57 -13.04 9.07 4.04
N VAL A 58 -12.18 9.80 3.33
CA VAL A 58 -11.80 11.18 3.70
C VAL A 58 -12.99 12.14 3.61
N ARG A 59 -13.87 12.01 2.61
CA ARG A 59 -15.13 12.78 2.53
C ARG A 59 -16.02 12.54 3.76
N ASN A 60 -16.17 11.29 4.19
CA ASN A 60 -16.91 10.96 5.42
C ASN A 60 -16.25 11.54 6.68
N LEU A 61 -14.92 11.47 6.79
CA LEU A 61 -14.17 12.07 7.89
C LEU A 61 -14.40 13.59 7.98
N LEU A 62 -14.28 14.29 6.85
CA LEU A 62 -14.49 15.73 6.77
C LEU A 62 -15.94 16.13 7.05
N ALA A 63 -16.90 15.26 6.71
CA ALA A 63 -18.32 15.46 7.02
C ALA A 63 -18.69 15.11 8.47
N GLY A 64 -17.76 14.59 9.28
CA GLY A 64 -18.02 14.20 10.67
C GLY A 64 -18.65 12.82 10.86
N ASN A 65 -18.72 12.00 9.80
CA ASN A 65 -19.25 10.63 9.85
C ASN A 65 -18.25 9.60 10.41
N GLY A 66 -17.00 10.03 10.66
CA GLY A 66 -15.90 9.17 11.12
C GLY A 66 -15.11 8.50 9.99
N PRO A 67 -14.07 7.72 10.31
CA PRO A 67 -13.21 7.02 9.33
C PRO A 67 -13.93 5.81 8.73
N VAL A 68 -14.99 6.06 7.96
CA VAL A 68 -15.86 5.03 7.37
C VAL A 68 -16.06 5.25 5.88
N PHE A 69 -16.28 4.17 5.15
CA PHE A 69 -16.59 4.26 3.71
C PHE A 69 -18.08 4.53 3.44
N ASN A 70 -18.96 3.90 4.22
CA ASN A 70 -20.41 4.18 4.24
C ASN A 70 -20.80 4.78 5.59
N GLN A 71 -21.62 5.83 5.56
CA GLN A 71 -22.11 6.45 6.78
C GLN A 71 -22.93 5.44 7.61
N GLY A 72 -22.65 5.39 8.91
CA GLY A 72 -23.34 4.50 9.85
C GLY A 72 -22.80 3.06 9.90
N GLU A 73 -21.77 2.72 9.11
CA GLU A 73 -21.12 1.41 9.15
C GLU A 73 -19.61 1.56 9.39
N ARG A 74 -19.14 1.09 10.54
CA ARG A 74 -17.72 1.16 10.91
C ARG A 74 -16.94 0.01 10.29
N VAL A 75 -16.75 0.08 8.98
CA VAL A 75 -15.90 -0.83 8.19
C VAL A 75 -14.61 -0.12 7.80
N GLU A 76 -13.46 -0.70 8.15
CA GLU A 76 -12.14 -0.19 7.75
C GLU A 76 -11.80 -0.64 6.32
N ALA A 77 -12.33 0.09 5.33
CA ALA A 77 -12.16 -0.21 3.90
C ALA A 77 -10.75 0.13 3.36
N ASN A 78 -9.91 0.82 4.14
CA ASN A 78 -8.58 1.26 3.73
C ASN A 78 -7.51 0.39 4.39
N THR A 79 -6.51 -0.03 3.61
CA THR A 79 -5.38 -0.83 4.14
C THR A 79 -4.34 0.04 4.85
N SER A 80 -4.07 1.24 4.31
CA SER A 80 -3.03 2.14 4.81
C SER A 80 -3.62 3.25 5.66
N THR A 81 -3.56 3.08 6.98
CA THR A 81 -4.02 4.06 7.96
C THR A 81 -3.31 5.41 7.78
N ALA A 82 -1.99 5.40 7.66
CA ALA A 82 -1.19 6.61 7.52
C ALA A 82 -1.52 7.36 6.22
N TRP A 83 -1.78 6.64 5.12
CA TRP A 83 -2.20 7.26 3.87
C TRP A 83 -3.58 7.92 3.98
N THR A 84 -4.56 7.25 4.60
CA THR A 84 -5.90 7.83 4.82
C THR A 84 -5.84 9.13 5.62
N TYR A 85 -5.11 9.16 6.74
CA TYR A 85 -4.99 10.39 7.54
C TYR A 85 -4.13 11.45 6.87
N LEU A 86 -3.13 11.07 6.07
CA LEU A 86 -2.37 12.02 5.26
C LEU A 86 -3.25 12.68 4.19
N MET A 87 -4.13 11.91 3.53
CA MET A 87 -5.13 12.46 2.60
C MET A 87 -6.11 13.37 3.32
N TYR A 88 -6.60 12.99 4.50
CA TYR A 88 -7.46 13.83 5.32
C TYR A 88 -6.81 15.19 5.64
N VAL A 89 -5.58 15.19 6.17
CA VAL A 89 -4.85 16.42 6.48
C VAL A 89 -4.56 17.22 5.20
N GLY A 90 -4.14 16.55 4.12
CA GLY A 90 -3.87 17.19 2.84
C GLY A 90 -5.10 17.86 2.24
N SER A 91 -6.26 17.20 2.27
CA SER A 91 -7.52 17.75 1.77
C SER A 91 -8.05 18.86 2.67
N TRP A 92 -7.89 18.74 3.99
CA TRP A 92 -8.25 19.80 4.92
C TRP A 92 -7.42 21.08 4.69
N VAL A 93 -6.09 20.95 4.54
CA VAL A 93 -5.19 22.07 4.23
C VAL A 93 -5.42 22.60 2.81
N GLY A 94 -5.69 21.71 1.86
CA GLY A 94 -5.96 22.06 0.47
C GLY A 94 -7.26 22.83 0.27
N GLY A 95 -8.17 22.82 1.25
CA GLY A 95 -9.42 23.58 1.25
C GLY A 95 -10.29 23.27 0.03
N PRO A 96 -10.47 24.23 -0.91
CA PRO A 96 -11.32 24.06 -2.09
C PRO A 96 -10.70 23.19 -3.20
N LEU A 97 -9.42 22.78 -3.08
CA LEU A 97 -8.79 21.90 -4.06
C LEU A 97 -9.49 20.54 -4.10
N ARG A 98 -9.73 20.02 -5.31
CA ARG A 98 -10.25 18.65 -5.47
C ARG A 98 -9.29 17.65 -4.80
N MET A 99 -9.85 16.72 -4.03
CA MET A 99 -9.09 15.75 -3.23
C MET A 99 -8.22 14.85 -4.12
N GLU A 100 -8.65 14.58 -5.35
CA GLU A 100 -7.92 13.81 -6.34
C GLU A 100 -6.59 14.48 -6.74
N TYR A 101 -6.56 15.81 -6.85
CA TYR A 101 -5.31 16.53 -7.12
C TYR A 101 -4.38 16.55 -5.91
N VAL A 102 -4.95 16.59 -4.70
CA VAL A 102 -4.18 16.44 -3.45
C VAL A 102 -3.52 15.06 -3.41
N ALA A 103 -4.29 14.00 -3.72
CA ALA A 103 -3.78 12.63 -3.79
C ALA A 103 -2.68 12.48 -4.84
N LEU A 104 -2.90 13.01 -6.05
CA LEU A 104 -1.91 13.02 -7.12
C LEU A 104 -0.60 13.69 -6.68
N ALA A 105 -0.69 14.89 -6.10
CA ALA A 105 0.47 15.67 -5.67
C ALA A 105 1.24 14.96 -4.56
N LEU A 106 0.54 14.47 -3.53
CA LEU A 106 1.16 13.78 -2.40
C LEU A 106 1.81 12.45 -2.83
N ALA A 107 1.13 11.65 -3.66
CA ALA A 107 1.67 10.40 -4.16
C ALA A 107 2.95 10.64 -4.98
N LEU A 108 2.93 11.62 -5.88
CA LEU A 108 4.07 11.94 -6.73
C LEU A 108 5.26 12.48 -5.92
N VAL A 109 5.01 13.46 -5.04
CA VAL A 109 6.06 14.07 -4.21
C VAL A 109 6.71 13.02 -3.31
N LEU A 110 5.91 12.19 -2.62
CA LEU A 110 6.45 11.15 -1.75
C LEU A 110 7.22 10.08 -2.53
N SER A 111 6.76 9.71 -3.73
CA SER A 111 7.49 8.78 -4.60
C SER A 111 8.88 9.33 -4.98
N VAL A 112 8.95 10.59 -5.42
CA VAL A 112 10.22 11.24 -5.78
C VAL A 112 11.14 11.40 -4.56
N VAL A 113 10.59 11.82 -3.42
CA VAL A 113 11.33 11.92 -2.15
C VAL A 113 11.86 10.55 -1.72
N GLY A 114 11.07 9.49 -1.86
CA GLY A 114 11.48 8.12 -1.56
C GLY A 114 12.71 7.69 -2.34
N VAL A 115 12.69 7.87 -3.67
CA VAL A 115 13.84 7.55 -4.54
C VAL A 115 15.07 8.40 -4.17
N ALA A 116 14.89 9.69 -3.90
CA ALA A 116 15.97 10.56 -3.46
C ALA A 116 16.59 10.09 -2.13
N LEU A 117 15.78 9.74 -1.14
CA LEU A 117 16.24 9.22 0.15
C LEU A 117 16.93 7.86 0.01
N LEU A 118 16.47 6.99 -0.90
CA LEU A 118 17.13 5.74 -1.24
C LEU A 118 18.58 5.99 -1.72
N MET A 119 18.74 6.91 -2.68
CA MET A 119 20.05 7.30 -3.22
C MET A 119 20.94 7.96 -2.17
N LEU A 120 20.39 8.83 -1.32
CA LEU A 120 21.13 9.47 -0.24
C LEU A 120 21.56 8.45 0.83
N GLY A 121 20.74 7.45 1.13
CA GLY A 121 21.09 6.33 2.01
C GLY A 121 22.23 5.49 1.44
N ALA A 122 22.19 5.17 0.14
CA ALA A 122 23.30 4.49 -0.54
C ALA A 122 24.57 5.36 -0.52
N ALA A 123 24.48 6.64 -0.87
CA ALA A 123 25.62 7.56 -0.81
C ALA A 123 26.24 7.61 0.60
N ARG A 124 25.39 7.69 1.62
CA ARG A 124 25.80 7.66 3.03
C ARG A 124 26.49 6.35 3.40
N LEU A 125 26.06 5.21 2.84
CA LEU A 125 26.70 3.91 3.02
C LEU A 125 28.14 3.92 2.50
N TYR A 126 28.40 4.50 1.33
CA TYR A 126 29.73 4.60 0.72
C TYR A 126 30.60 5.74 1.31
N ALA A 127 30.03 6.66 2.09
CA ALA A 127 30.73 7.85 2.59
C ALA A 127 32.06 7.57 3.32
N PRO A 128 32.17 6.56 4.22
CA PRO A 128 33.43 6.27 4.91
C PRO A 128 34.56 5.82 3.98
N SER A 129 34.25 5.13 2.88
CA SER A 129 35.24 4.68 1.90
C SER A 129 35.67 5.76 0.91
N LEU A 130 34.98 6.89 0.87
CA LEU A 130 35.22 7.98 -0.08
C LEU A 130 35.95 9.19 0.54
N ARG A 131 36.32 9.13 1.81
CA ARG A 131 37.04 10.23 2.48
C ARG A 131 38.41 10.45 1.82
N GLY A 132 38.61 11.64 1.26
CA GLY A 132 39.85 12.03 0.60
C GLY A 132 40.07 11.41 -0.78
N ARG A 133 39.11 10.64 -1.31
CA ARG A 133 39.19 10.00 -2.63
C ARG A 133 38.40 10.75 -3.69
N ARG A 134 38.87 10.70 -4.94
CA ARG A 134 38.14 11.18 -6.11
C ARG A 134 37.26 10.05 -6.65
N ALA A 135 35.97 10.30 -6.78
CA ALA A 135 35.02 9.37 -7.35
C ALA A 135 33.83 10.12 -7.96
N ILE A 136 33.14 9.46 -8.88
CA ILE A 136 31.89 9.93 -9.48
C ILE A 136 30.76 9.05 -8.94
N MET A 137 29.71 9.67 -8.41
CA MET A 137 28.52 8.96 -7.94
C MET A 137 27.52 8.85 -9.09
N LEU A 138 27.30 7.64 -9.59
CA LEU A 138 26.36 7.37 -10.67
C LEU A 138 25.14 6.59 -10.18
N PRO A 139 23.92 6.89 -10.65
CA PRO A 139 22.73 6.16 -10.26
C PRO A 139 22.78 4.77 -10.89
N ALA A 140 22.54 3.70 -10.13
CA ALA A 140 22.50 2.34 -10.66
C ALA A 140 21.18 1.66 -10.31
N GLY A 141 21.01 1.22 -9.06
CA GLY A 141 19.73 0.66 -8.62
C GLY A 141 18.56 1.63 -8.78
N ALA A 142 18.80 2.94 -8.61
CA ALA A 142 17.75 3.93 -8.85
C ALA A 142 17.31 3.99 -10.33
N LEU A 143 18.23 3.82 -11.29
CA LEU A 143 17.87 3.72 -12.72
C LEU A 143 16.98 2.51 -12.98
N VAL A 144 17.27 1.38 -12.32
CA VAL A 144 16.45 0.17 -12.46
C VAL A 144 15.01 0.43 -12.05
N TYR A 145 14.81 1.05 -10.88
CA TYR A 145 13.49 1.30 -10.35
C TYR A 145 12.68 2.25 -11.25
N ILE A 146 13.25 3.41 -11.61
CA ILE A 146 12.52 4.45 -12.34
C ILE A 146 12.26 4.08 -13.81
N ALA A 147 13.07 3.19 -14.39
CA ALA A 147 12.89 2.71 -15.76
C ALA A 147 11.62 1.86 -15.91
N LEU A 148 11.21 1.14 -14.86
CA LEU A 148 10.05 0.27 -14.92
C LEU A 148 8.76 1.08 -15.14
N PRO A 149 7.99 0.81 -16.21
CA PRO A 149 6.66 1.38 -16.40
C PRO A 149 5.75 1.31 -15.15
N PRO A 150 5.59 0.16 -14.47
CA PRO A 150 4.72 0.08 -13.29
C PRO A 150 5.19 0.96 -12.13
N ALA A 151 6.50 1.18 -11.96
CA ALA A 151 6.99 2.09 -10.92
C ALA A 151 6.55 3.55 -11.15
N ARG A 152 6.46 3.97 -12.41
CA ARG A 152 5.96 5.29 -12.81
C ARG A 152 4.43 5.38 -12.73
N ASP A 153 3.74 4.29 -13.04
CA ASP A 153 2.28 4.20 -12.94
C ASP A 153 1.83 4.33 -11.48
N PHE A 154 2.42 3.56 -10.57
CA PHE A 154 2.05 3.59 -9.14
C PHE A 154 2.58 4.81 -8.38
N ALA A 155 3.42 5.64 -8.99
CA ALA A 155 3.87 6.89 -8.39
C ALA A 155 2.76 7.95 -8.32
N THR A 156 1.68 7.80 -9.08
CA THR A 156 0.57 8.76 -9.13
C THR A 156 -0.80 8.15 -8.86
N SER A 157 -0.90 6.83 -8.70
CA SER A 157 -2.15 6.04 -8.72
C SER A 157 -3.17 6.34 -7.60
N GLY A 158 -2.93 7.32 -6.73
CA GLY A 158 -3.76 7.62 -5.55
C GLY A 158 -3.66 6.59 -4.41
N LEU A 159 -2.85 5.55 -4.59
CA LEU A 159 -2.56 4.53 -3.57
C LEU A 159 -1.40 4.96 -2.65
N GLU A 160 -1.21 4.21 -1.58
CA GLU A 160 -0.15 4.44 -0.58
C GLU A 160 1.27 4.19 -1.08
N SER A 161 1.45 3.77 -2.34
CA SER A 161 2.74 3.42 -2.95
C SER A 161 3.80 4.52 -2.74
N GLY A 162 3.46 5.79 -2.97
CA GLY A 162 4.38 6.90 -2.76
C GLY A 162 4.80 7.05 -1.30
N LEU A 163 3.87 6.91 -0.36
CA LEU A 163 4.16 6.91 1.07
C LEU A 163 5.05 5.73 1.47
N ALA A 164 4.81 4.54 0.92
CA ALA A 164 5.64 3.37 1.16
C ALA A 164 7.09 3.60 0.68
N LEU A 165 7.30 4.20 -0.49
CA LEU A 165 8.64 4.53 -0.99
C LEU A 165 9.34 5.58 -0.12
N ALA A 166 8.64 6.66 0.24
CA ALA A 166 9.16 7.69 1.14
C ALA A 166 9.59 7.09 2.49
N TYR A 167 8.73 6.24 3.05
CA TYR A 167 9.00 5.51 4.29
C TYR A 167 10.22 4.61 4.19
N LEU A 168 10.27 3.74 3.17
CA LEU A 168 11.37 2.79 2.98
C LEU A 168 12.71 3.51 2.75
N GLY A 169 12.71 4.56 1.92
CA GLY A 169 13.88 5.40 1.66
C GLY A 169 14.36 6.11 2.94
N LEU A 170 13.43 6.67 3.73
CA LEU A 170 13.74 7.32 5.00
C LEU A 170 14.32 6.33 6.01
N LEU A 171 13.67 5.18 6.21
CA LEU A 171 14.12 4.16 7.16
C LEU A 171 15.50 3.62 6.77
N TRP A 172 15.72 3.33 5.49
CA TRP A 172 17.03 2.95 4.96
C TRP A 172 18.10 4.00 5.29
N TRP A 173 17.86 5.26 4.93
CA TRP A 173 18.81 6.35 5.18
C TRP A 173 19.11 6.52 6.68
N MET A 174 18.09 6.46 7.54
CA MET A 174 18.26 6.57 8.99
C MET A 174 18.99 5.36 9.59
N MET A 175 18.72 4.14 9.13
CA MET A 175 19.43 2.93 9.56
C MET A 175 20.91 2.95 9.15
N VAL A 176 21.23 3.44 7.95
CA VAL A 176 22.63 3.65 7.51
C VAL A 176 23.32 4.72 8.36
N CYS A 177 22.62 5.82 8.67
CA CYS A 177 23.13 6.85 9.57
C CYS A 177 23.40 6.29 10.98
N TRP A 178 22.47 5.48 11.49
CA TRP A 178 22.58 4.80 12.78
C TRP A 178 23.80 3.88 12.83
N ALA A 179 23.98 3.02 11.82
CA ALA A 179 25.10 2.08 11.75
C ALA A 179 26.48 2.70 11.56
N GLN A 180 26.57 4.02 11.35
CA GLN A 180 27.83 4.74 11.13
C GLN A 180 28.06 5.86 12.15
N PRO A 181 28.23 5.54 13.45
CA PRO A 181 28.49 6.54 14.47
C PRO A 181 29.84 7.24 14.21
N VAL A 182 29.83 8.57 14.26
CA VAL A 182 31.06 9.38 14.14
C VAL A 182 31.86 9.24 15.43
N ARG A 183 33.17 8.96 15.31
CA ARG A 183 34.13 8.85 16.43
C ARG A 183 33.96 10.06 17.37
N ASN A 184 33.81 9.82 18.67
CA ASN A 184 33.60 10.81 19.76
C ASN A 184 32.24 11.52 19.85
N ARG A 185 31.19 11.10 19.12
CA ARG A 185 29.82 11.57 19.41
C ARG A 185 29.08 10.57 20.29
N THR A 186 28.54 11.03 21.41
CA THR A 186 27.57 10.28 22.22
C THR A 186 26.34 9.98 21.36
N ASP A 187 25.83 8.75 21.46
CA ASP A 187 24.56 8.32 20.86
C ASP A 187 23.45 9.34 21.16
N ASN A 188 22.95 10.00 20.12
CA ASN A 188 21.89 11.00 20.24
C ASN A 188 20.56 10.30 20.56
N LYS A 189 20.07 10.48 21.80
CA LYS A 189 18.78 9.92 22.25
C LYS A 189 17.61 10.34 21.36
N VAL A 190 17.62 11.58 20.87
CA VAL A 190 16.57 12.11 19.99
C VAL A 190 16.55 11.34 18.67
N PHE A 191 17.71 11.16 18.05
CA PHE A 191 17.80 10.39 16.80
C PHE A 191 17.40 8.92 17.00
N ALA A 192 17.81 8.29 18.10
CA ALA A 192 17.40 6.93 18.42
C ALA A 192 15.88 6.81 18.64
N GLY A 193 15.27 7.78 19.34
CA GLY A 193 13.82 7.84 19.51
C GLY A 193 13.08 8.05 18.19
N LEU A 194 13.56 8.97 17.34
CA LEU A 194 12.99 9.22 16.01
C LEU A 194 13.11 8.01 15.09
N LEU A 195 14.26 7.33 15.07
CA LEU A 195 14.44 6.11 14.28
C LEU A 195 13.51 4.99 14.78
N ALA A 196 13.35 4.84 16.09
CA ALA A 196 12.42 3.87 16.65
C ALA A 196 10.98 4.21 16.28
N PHE A 197 10.58 5.48 16.37
CA PHE A 197 9.27 5.95 15.93
C PHE A 197 9.03 5.66 14.45
N VAL A 198 9.97 6.00 13.58
CA VAL A 198 9.88 5.70 12.14
C VAL A 198 9.77 4.19 11.94
N ALA A 199 10.64 3.38 12.54
CA ALA A 199 10.56 1.92 12.40
C ALA A 199 9.20 1.36 12.87
N GLY A 200 8.65 1.87 13.98
CA GLY A 200 7.32 1.51 14.46
C GLY A 200 6.17 1.93 13.53
N PHE A 201 6.32 3.08 12.87
CA PHE A 201 5.34 3.63 11.93
C PHE A 201 5.06 2.73 10.72
N SER A 202 5.92 1.73 10.45
CA SER A 202 5.76 0.71 9.40
C SER A 202 4.32 0.18 9.26
N VAL A 203 3.74 -0.29 10.35
CA VAL A 203 2.42 -0.98 10.36
C VAL A 203 1.30 -0.05 9.89
N LEU A 204 1.42 1.25 10.16
CA LEU A 204 0.45 2.26 9.76
C LEU A 204 0.60 2.65 8.29
N VAL A 205 1.81 2.52 7.73
CA VAL A 205 2.04 2.69 6.29
C VAL A 205 1.43 1.53 5.54
N ARG A 206 1.86 0.29 5.83
CA ARG A 206 1.23 -0.94 5.32
C ARG A 206 1.50 -2.09 6.30
N PRO A 207 0.56 -3.02 6.52
CA PRO A 207 0.75 -4.12 7.47
C PRO A 207 2.00 -4.97 7.20
N GLU A 208 2.33 -5.27 5.95
CA GLU A 208 3.48 -6.11 5.61
C GLU A 208 4.84 -5.44 5.87
N LEU A 209 4.88 -4.10 5.92
CA LEU A 209 6.09 -3.37 6.28
C LEU A 209 6.45 -3.52 7.76
N ALA A 210 5.55 -4.08 8.58
CA ALA A 210 5.82 -4.47 9.96
C ALA A 210 7.05 -5.37 10.08
N LEU A 211 7.30 -6.24 9.09
CA LEU A 211 8.50 -7.07 9.05
C LEU A 211 9.77 -6.20 9.06
N MET A 212 9.80 -5.18 8.21
CA MET A 212 10.98 -4.33 8.04
C MET A 212 11.18 -3.40 9.23
N GLY A 213 10.12 -2.75 9.70
CA GLY A 213 10.13 -1.91 10.90
C GLY A 213 10.46 -2.69 12.17
N GLY A 214 9.82 -3.85 12.36
CA GLY A 214 10.05 -4.75 13.49
C GLY A 214 11.48 -5.26 13.56
N LEU A 215 12.04 -5.71 12.42
CA LEU A 215 13.45 -6.12 12.37
C LEU A 215 14.41 -4.97 12.70
N ALA A 216 14.12 -3.74 12.25
CA ALA A 216 14.91 -2.57 12.61
C ALA A 216 14.85 -2.29 14.13
N LEU A 217 13.66 -2.35 14.74
CA LEU A 217 13.49 -2.22 16.19
C LEU A 217 14.24 -3.30 16.97
N ILE A 218 14.17 -4.56 16.52
CA ILE A 218 14.92 -5.68 17.12
C ILE A 218 16.43 -5.39 17.06
N MET A 219 16.95 -4.96 15.91
CA MET A 219 18.36 -4.59 15.77
C MET A 219 18.76 -3.48 16.75
N MET A 220 17.91 -2.46 16.90
CA MET A 220 18.14 -1.36 17.84
C MET A 220 18.11 -1.82 19.29
N LEU A 221 17.19 -2.71 19.68
CA LEU A 221 17.08 -3.26 21.03
C LEU A 221 18.29 -4.12 21.40
N VAL A 222 18.77 -4.95 20.47
CA VAL A 222 19.99 -5.76 20.64
C VAL A 222 21.22 -4.87 20.80
N ALA A 223 21.29 -3.76 20.08
CA ALA A 223 22.40 -2.80 20.18
C ALA A 223 22.29 -1.86 21.40
N ALA A 224 21.11 -1.73 22.02
CA ALA A 224 20.88 -0.79 23.12
C ALA A 224 21.63 -1.19 24.41
N ARG A 225 22.44 -0.26 24.91
CA ARG A 225 23.35 -0.47 26.06
C ARG A 225 22.70 -0.32 27.44
N THR A 226 21.55 0.34 27.53
CA THR A 226 20.93 0.69 28.82
C THR A 226 19.44 0.40 28.77
N TRP A 227 18.87 0.02 29.92
CA TRP A 227 17.43 -0.18 30.06
C TRP A 227 16.64 1.06 29.62
N ARG A 228 17.08 2.26 30.00
CA ARG A 228 16.46 3.53 29.58
C ARG A 228 16.35 3.68 28.06
N ARG A 229 17.34 3.19 27.30
CA ARG A 229 17.26 3.21 25.83
C ARG A 229 16.33 2.15 25.28
N ARG A 230 16.28 0.97 25.89
CA ARG A 230 15.32 -0.07 25.49
C ARG A 230 13.89 0.44 25.70
N VAL A 231 13.61 1.04 26.85
CA VAL A 231 12.32 1.70 27.13
C VAL A 231 12.03 2.79 26.10
N LEU A 232 12.98 3.67 25.79
CA LEU A 232 12.81 4.68 24.74
C LEU A 232 12.44 4.06 23.39
N ILE A 233 13.13 2.99 22.97
CA ILE A 233 12.87 2.33 21.68
C ILE A 233 11.48 1.68 21.67
N VAL A 234 11.13 0.96 22.74
CA VAL A 234 9.81 0.31 22.87
C VAL A 234 8.69 1.33 22.89
N VAL A 235 8.81 2.40 23.69
CA VAL A 235 7.78 3.44 23.78
C VAL A 235 7.69 4.22 22.47
N ALA A 236 8.81 4.70 21.92
CA ALA A 236 8.78 5.51 20.70
C ALA A 236 8.30 4.71 19.47
N GLY A 237 8.73 3.44 19.33
CA GLY A 237 8.30 2.59 18.22
C GLY A 237 6.94 1.92 18.43
N GLY A 238 6.55 1.63 19.67
CA GLY A 238 5.32 0.89 19.97
C GLY A 238 4.10 1.75 20.24
N PHE A 239 4.26 2.97 20.76
CA PHE A 239 3.14 3.76 21.28
C PHE A 239 2.03 4.00 20.24
N LEU A 240 2.39 4.56 19.08
CA LEU A 240 1.39 4.93 18.07
C LEU A 240 0.74 3.70 17.39
N PRO A 241 1.50 2.67 16.95
CA PRO A 241 0.90 1.45 16.40
C PRO A 241 -0.03 0.73 17.38
N VAL A 242 0.38 0.61 18.65
CA VAL A 242 -0.45 -0.04 19.69
C VAL A 242 -1.69 0.77 19.99
N ALA A 243 -1.58 2.10 20.09
CA ALA A 243 -2.73 2.97 20.31
C ALA A 243 -3.74 2.87 19.16
N TYR A 244 -3.27 2.83 17.91
CA TYR A 244 -4.15 2.64 16.76
C TYR A 244 -4.77 1.25 16.72
N GLU A 245 -4.03 0.20 17.10
CA GLU A 245 -4.57 -1.16 17.15
C GLU A 245 -5.71 -1.28 18.19
N ILE A 246 -5.55 -0.67 19.37
CA ILE A 246 -6.62 -0.59 20.37
C ILE A 246 -7.83 0.18 19.80
N PHE A 247 -7.58 1.30 19.11
CA PHE A 247 -8.64 2.05 18.43
C PHE A 247 -9.35 1.20 17.37
N ARG A 248 -8.60 0.47 16.53
CA ARG A 248 -9.15 -0.40 15.48
C ARG A 248 -10.06 -1.46 16.08
N MET A 249 -9.56 -2.19 17.08
CA MET A 249 -10.31 -3.25 17.74
C MET A 249 -11.60 -2.71 18.39
N GLY A 250 -11.55 -1.57 19.07
CA GLY A 250 -12.74 -0.99 19.70
C GLY A 250 -13.71 -0.32 18.71
N TYR A 251 -13.20 0.38 17.70
CA TYR A 251 -14.01 1.16 16.76
C TYR A 251 -14.61 0.31 15.63
N TYR A 252 -13.79 -0.53 14.99
CA TYR A 252 -14.21 -1.38 13.87
C TYR A 252 -14.59 -2.80 14.31
N GLY A 253 -14.23 -3.23 15.52
CA GLY A 253 -14.54 -4.58 16.01
C GLY A 253 -13.66 -5.68 15.42
N LEU A 254 -12.52 -5.36 14.80
CA LEU A 254 -11.64 -6.30 14.11
C LEU A 254 -10.18 -6.16 14.57
N LEU A 255 -9.39 -7.23 14.44
CA LEU A 255 -7.94 -7.26 14.76
C LEU A 255 -7.05 -6.81 13.61
N VAL A 256 -7.59 -6.83 12.40
CA VAL A 256 -6.88 -6.50 11.18
C VAL A 256 -7.79 -5.60 10.36
N PRO A 257 -7.23 -4.82 9.41
CA PRO A 257 -8.06 -4.04 8.50
C PRO A 257 -9.11 -4.92 7.82
N GLY A 258 -10.29 -4.36 7.53
CA GLY A 258 -11.35 -5.09 6.84
C GLY A 258 -10.88 -5.67 5.49
N THR A 259 -9.97 -4.96 4.83
CA THR A 259 -9.32 -5.40 3.58
C THR A 259 -8.51 -6.70 3.73
N ALA A 260 -7.96 -6.99 4.92
CA ALA A 260 -7.24 -8.24 5.17
C ALA A 260 -8.20 -9.44 5.28
N LEU A 261 -9.40 -9.24 5.85
CA LEU A 261 -10.46 -10.27 5.84
C LEU A 261 -11.03 -10.44 4.42
N ALA A 262 -11.28 -9.34 3.71
CA ALA A 262 -11.80 -9.35 2.34
C ALA A 262 -10.91 -10.17 1.40
N LYS A 263 -9.58 -10.10 1.59
CA LYS A 263 -8.60 -10.82 0.77
C LYS A 263 -8.18 -12.20 1.31
N ASP A 264 -8.66 -12.58 2.50
CA ASP A 264 -8.30 -13.79 3.26
C ASP A 264 -6.79 -14.10 3.15
N ALA A 265 -5.97 -13.25 3.79
CA ALA A 265 -4.53 -13.20 3.63
C ALA A 265 -3.75 -14.45 4.13
N ALA A 266 -4.43 -15.54 4.53
CA ALA A 266 -3.80 -16.72 5.13
C ALA A 266 -3.48 -17.87 4.15
N GLY A 267 -4.15 -17.95 3.00
CA GLY A 267 -3.97 -19.06 2.04
C GLY A 267 -2.71 -18.96 1.17
N ASP A 268 -2.09 -20.09 0.83
CA ASP A 268 -0.93 -20.16 -0.06
C ASP A 268 -1.32 -20.44 -1.53
N LYS A 269 -0.80 -19.60 -2.44
CA LYS A 269 -1.08 -19.64 -3.89
C LYS A 269 0.22 -19.53 -4.69
N TRP A 270 1.19 -20.38 -4.38
CA TRP A 270 2.51 -20.40 -5.03
C TRP A 270 2.47 -20.41 -6.55
N SER A 271 1.60 -21.25 -7.16
CA SER A 271 1.47 -21.32 -8.62
C SER A 271 1.11 -19.96 -9.22
N GLN A 272 0.10 -19.30 -8.68
CA GLN A 272 -0.32 -17.97 -9.09
C GLN A 272 0.78 -16.92 -8.84
N GLY A 273 1.52 -17.05 -7.74
CA GLY A 273 2.61 -16.12 -7.43
C GLY A 273 3.80 -16.25 -8.40
N MET A 274 4.10 -17.47 -8.85
CA MET A 274 5.11 -17.69 -9.89
C MET A 274 4.65 -17.11 -11.24
N ILE A 275 3.36 -17.21 -11.56
CA ILE A 275 2.77 -16.51 -12.71
C ILE A 275 2.93 -14.99 -12.56
N TYR A 276 2.66 -14.44 -11.38
CA TYR A 276 2.81 -13.01 -11.09
C TYR A 276 4.27 -12.54 -11.22
N LEU A 277 5.22 -13.31 -10.68
CA LEU A 277 6.65 -13.02 -10.79
C LEU A 277 7.13 -13.08 -12.25
N SER A 278 6.69 -14.08 -13.00
CA SER A 278 6.98 -14.20 -14.43
C SER A 278 6.37 -13.04 -15.22
N ASN A 279 5.12 -12.68 -14.93
CA ASN A 279 4.42 -11.55 -15.53
C ASN A 279 5.12 -10.23 -15.25
N PHE A 280 5.77 -10.06 -14.08
CA PHE A 280 6.61 -8.91 -13.80
C PHE A 280 7.96 -8.96 -14.56
N ASN A 281 8.60 -10.13 -14.63
CA ASN A 281 9.93 -10.26 -15.22
C ASN A 281 9.92 -10.21 -16.76
N ALA A 282 8.99 -10.91 -17.42
CA ALA A 282 9.01 -11.14 -18.86
C ALA A 282 8.93 -9.84 -19.71
N PRO A 283 8.06 -8.86 -19.40
CA PRO A 283 7.93 -7.62 -20.19
C PRO A 283 9.17 -6.72 -20.19
N TYR A 284 10.01 -6.84 -19.15
CA TYR A 284 11.14 -5.92 -18.91
C TYR A 284 12.48 -6.64 -18.73
N ALA A 285 12.53 -7.96 -18.91
CA ALA A 285 13.70 -8.79 -18.64
C ALA A 285 14.43 -8.39 -17.33
N VAL A 286 13.69 -8.29 -16.22
CA VAL A 286 14.18 -7.74 -14.93
C VAL A 286 15.39 -8.51 -14.39
N TRP A 287 15.58 -9.76 -14.81
CA TRP A 287 16.78 -10.55 -14.54
C TRP A 287 18.08 -9.92 -15.08
N ILE A 288 18.05 -9.11 -16.15
CA ILE A 288 19.24 -8.43 -16.71
C ILE A 288 19.86 -7.47 -15.69
N PRO A 289 19.12 -6.50 -15.09
CA PRO A 289 19.62 -5.70 -13.99
C PRO A 289 20.22 -6.50 -12.84
N LEU A 290 19.64 -7.66 -12.49
CA LEU A 290 20.18 -8.52 -11.44
C LEU A 290 21.58 -9.04 -11.82
N VAL A 291 21.74 -9.53 -13.04
CA VAL A 291 23.02 -10.03 -13.57
C VAL A 291 24.07 -8.92 -13.73
N LEU A 292 23.66 -7.66 -13.92
CA LEU A 292 24.58 -6.52 -14.00
C LEU A 292 24.94 -5.96 -12.62
N LEU A 293 23.97 -5.82 -11.71
CA LEU A 293 24.15 -5.22 -10.39
C LEU A 293 24.87 -6.14 -9.41
N VAL A 294 24.70 -7.46 -9.49
CA VAL A 294 25.39 -8.40 -8.59
C VAL A 294 26.91 -8.37 -8.79
N PRO A 295 27.46 -8.55 -10.01
CA PRO A 295 28.89 -8.42 -10.25
C PRO A 295 29.41 -7.01 -9.95
N LEU A 296 28.65 -5.97 -10.27
CA LEU A 296 29.00 -4.59 -9.94
C LEU A 296 29.12 -4.39 -8.42
N GLY A 297 28.16 -4.91 -7.65
CA GLY A 297 28.18 -4.89 -6.19
C GLY A 297 29.37 -5.65 -5.61
N VAL A 298 29.67 -6.85 -6.14
CA VAL A 298 30.83 -7.67 -5.76
C VAL A 298 32.14 -6.95 -6.09
N LEU A 299 32.26 -6.37 -7.28
CA LEU A 299 33.42 -5.59 -7.70
C LEU A 299 33.67 -4.41 -6.77
N LEU A 300 32.63 -3.62 -6.47
CA LEU A 300 32.72 -2.49 -5.55
C LEU A 300 33.05 -2.93 -4.11
N PHE A 301 32.55 -4.10 -3.69
CA PHE A 301 32.88 -4.67 -2.39
C PHE A 301 34.34 -5.13 -2.33
N ALA A 302 34.81 -5.86 -3.33
CA ALA A 302 36.19 -6.35 -3.42
C ALA A 302 37.22 -5.21 -3.56
N ALA A 303 36.85 -4.14 -4.29
CA ALA A 303 37.67 -2.94 -4.45
C ALA A 303 37.78 -2.09 -3.16
N ARG A 304 36.94 -2.34 -2.14
CA ARG A 304 37.04 -1.67 -0.83
C ARG A 304 38.15 -2.29 0.01
N ARG A 305 39.42 -2.07 -0.35
CA ARG A 305 40.54 -2.33 0.56
C ARG A 305 40.75 -1.16 1.51
N ARG A 306 40.01 -1.20 2.61
CA ARG A 306 40.28 -0.66 3.95
C ARG A 306 38.91 -0.61 4.65
N PRO A 307 38.66 -1.42 5.69
CA PRO A 307 37.56 -1.15 6.57
C PRO A 307 37.88 0.15 7.32
N SER A 308 37.55 1.30 6.73
CA SER A 308 37.37 2.55 7.48
C SER A 308 36.09 2.49 8.31
N PHE A 309 35.74 1.29 8.82
CA PHE A 309 35.08 1.18 10.10
C PHE A 309 36.08 1.75 11.11
N LEU A 310 35.99 3.06 11.30
CA LEU A 310 36.52 3.76 12.46
C LEU A 310 35.87 3.09 13.67
N ARG A 311 36.41 1.94 14.07
CA ARG A 311 35.99 1.20 15.25
C ARG A 311 36.01 2.22 16.38
N PRO A 312 34.88 2.48 17.05
CA PRO A 312 34.90 3.25 18.27
C PRO A 312 35.97 2.61 19.17
N LEU A 313 36.90 3.44 19.68
CA LEU A 313 37.85 2.98 20.68
C LEU A 313 37.06 2.30 21.80
N LEU A 314 37.58 1.14 22.19
CA LEU A 314 37.04 0.17 23.13
C LEU A 314 36.19 0.81 24.25
N ALA A 315 34.87 0.55 24.22
CA ALA A 315 34.06 0.60 25.42
C ALA A 315 34.01 -0.83 26.00
N PRO A 316 34.49 -1.08 27.23
CA PRO A 316 34.67 -2.42 27.80
C PRO A 316 33.41 -3.31 27.82
N ASN A 317 32.21 -2.72 27.75
CA ASN A 317 30.93 -3.43 27.93
C ASN A 317 30.16 -3.69 26.63
N TYR A 318 30.83 -3.77 25.46
CA TYR A 318 30.15 -3.92 24.18
C TYR A 318 30.20 -5.37 23.66
N GLY A 319 29.13 -6.13 23.93
CA GLY A 319 28.97 -7.53 23.52
C GLY A 319 29.19 -7.77 22.03
N ARG A 320 29.69 -8.96 21.66
CA ARG A 320 30.01 -9.31 20.26
C ARG A 320 28.79 -9.19 19.33
N VAL A 321 27.61 -9.59 19.79
CA VAL A 321 26.36 -9.54 19.02
C VAL A 321 25.90 -8.10 18.77
N ALA A 322 25.88 -7.25 19.82
CA ALA A 322 25.53 -5.83 19.69
C ALA A 322 26.46 -5.08 18.72
N ARG A 323 27.74 -5.50 18.61
CA ARG A 323 28.69 -4.98 17.62
C ARG A 323 28.35 -5.41 16.19
N ALA A 324 28.05 -6.69 16.00
CA ALA A 324 27.73 -7.22 14.69
C ALA A 324 26.48 -6.54 14.13
N VAL A 325 25.43 -6.40 14.95
CA VAL A 325 24.15 -5.79 14.58
C VAL A 325 24.27 -4.28 14.33
N HIS A 326 25.05 -3.57 15.14
CA HIS A 326 25.29 -2.13 14.96
C HIS A 326 26.42 -1.88 13.96
N SER A 327 26.26 -2.35 12.72
CA SER A 327 27.26 -2.20 11.66
C SER A 327 26.63 -2.01 10.27
N PRO A 328 27.32 -1.34 9.32
CA PRO A 328 26.77 -1.13 7.98
C PRO A 328 26.48 -2.43 7.21
N PRO A 329 27.32 -3.49 7.27
CA PRO A 329 26.98 -4.78 6.67
C PRO A 329 25.69 -5.39 7.25
N ALA A 330 25.44 -5.26 8.55
CA ALA A 330 24.19 -5.75 9.14
C ALA A 330 22.96 -4.96 8.65
N VAL A 331 23.09 -3.65 8.42
CA VAL A 331 22.01 -2.85 7.82
C VAL A 331 21.78 -3.22 6.34
N VAL A 332 22.84 -3.51 5.59
CA VAL A 332 22.72 -4.04 4.21
C VAL A 332 22.03 -5.42 4.23
N ALA A 333 22.45 -6.32 5.11
CA ALA A 333 21.81 -7.62 5.26
C ALA A 333 20.33 -7.48 5.65
N TRP A 334 20.02 -6.58 6.59
CA TRP A 334 18.64 -6.29 7.01
C TRP A 334 17.76 -5.85 5.84
N VAL A 335 18.19 -4.88 5.03
CA VAL A 335 17.36 -4.39 3.92
C VAL A 335 17.19 -5.44 2.82
N LEU A 336 18.24 -6.21 2.52
CA LEU A 336 18.19 -7.27 1.50
C LEU A 336 17.32 -8.45 1.95
N ILE A 337 17.51 -8.93 3.19
CA ILE A 337 16.70 -10.01 3.77
C ILE A 337 15.24 -9.57 3.87
N SER A 338 14.97 -8.35 4.34
CA SER A 338 13.60 -7.81 4.41
C SER A 338 12.95 -7.71 3.02
N GLY A 339 13.70 -7.30 2.00
CA GLY A 339 13.22 -7.28 0.61
C GLY A 339 12.93 -8.67 0.07
N LEU A 340 13.83 -9.65 0.28
CA LEU A 340 13.64 -11.03 -0.17
C LEU A 340 12.47 -11.71 0.53
N LEU A 341 12.32 -11.53 1.84
CA LEU A 341 11.21 -12.11 2.61
C LEU A 341 9.86 -11.51 2.16
N GLN A 342 9.81 -10.21 1.87
CA GLN A 342 8.58 -9.60 1.33
C GLN A 342 8.27 -10.08 -0.09
N ALA A 343 9.28 -10.21 -0.97
CA ALA A 343 9.07 -10.79 -2.30
C ALA A 343 8.56 -12.23 -2.19
N LEU A 344 9.15 -13.04 -1.30
CA LEU A 344 8.72 -14.42 -1.05
C LEU A 344 7.31 -14.48 -0.49
N TYR A 345 6.95 -13.58 0.44
CA TYR A 345 5.60 -13.48 0.99
C TYR A 345 4.57 -13.18 -0.10
N TRP A 346 4.80 -12.18 -0.95
CA TRP A 346 3.87 -11.84 -2.02
C TRP A 346 3.77 -12.95 -3.07
N THR A 347 4.88 -13.60 -3.43
CA THR A 347 4.85 -14.78 -4.29
C THR A 347 4.10 -15.94 -3.63
N ARG A 348 4.28 -16.19 -2.33
CA ARG A 348 3.50 -17.21 -1.60
C ARG A 348 2.00 -16.88 -1.63
N GLN A 349 1.63 -15.61 -1.50
CA GLN A 349 0.23 -15.17 -1.44
C GLN A 349 -0.50 -15.22 -2.80
N GLY A 350 0.24 -15.39 -3.90
CA GLY A 350 -0.31 -15.35 -5.25
C GLY A 350 -0.14 -14.00 -5.97
N GLY A 351 0.63 -13.07 -5.41
CA GLY A 351 0.83 -11.74 -5.97
C GLY A 351 -0.40 -10.85 -5.82
N ASP A 352 -0.78 -10.19 -6.92
CA ASP A 352 -1.87 -9.23 -6.97
C ASP A 352 -2.57 -9.30 -8.34
N PHE A 353 -3.77 -8.71 -8.47
CA PHE A 353 -4.40 -8.53 -9.78
C PHE A 353 -3.80 -7.36 -10.55
N MET A 354 -3.20 -6.40 -9.85
CA MET A 354 -2.52 -5.27 -10.47
C MET A 354 -1.10 -5.67 -10.87
N HIS A 355 -0.76 -5.52 -12.15
CA HIS A 355 0.57 -5.84 -12.68
C HIS A 355 1.70 -5.20 -11.85
N ALA A 356 2.66 -6.03 -11.42
CA ALA A 356 3.90 -5.67 -10.70
C ALA A 356 3.78 -4.97 -9.32
N ARG A 357 2.63 -4.33 -8.98
CA ARG A 357 2.44 -3.46 -7.80
C ARG A 357 3.12 -3.94 -6.53
N VAL A 358 2.82 -5.17 -6.08
CA VAL A 358 3.27 -5.66 -4.77
C VAL A 358 4.75 -6.06 -4.75
N LEU A 359 5.38 -6.24 -5.91
CA LEU A 359 6.82 -6.54 -6.03
C LEU A 359 7.71 -5.29 -6.11
N LEU A 360 7.13 -4.09 -6.30
CA LEU A 360 7.87 -2.85 -6.39
C LEU A 360 8.57 -2.47 -5.07
N ALA A 361 7.89 -2.59 -3.93
CA ALA A 361 8.49 -2.31 -2.62
C ALA A 361 9.63 -3.28 -2.25
N PRO A 362 9.47 -4.61 -2.43
CA PRO A 362 10.58 -5.57 -2.33
C PRO A 362 11.76 -5.20 -3.24
N LEU A 363 11.52 -4.93 -4.53
CA LEU A 363 12.56 -4.54 -5.47
C LEU A 363 13.29 -3.28 -5.01
N PHE A 364 12.56 -2.26 -4.56
CA PHE A 364 13.12 -1.02 -4.03
C PHE A 364 14.09 -1.27 -2.86
N CYS A 365 13.74 -2.21 -1.95
CA CYS A 365 14.62 -2.62 -0.86
C CYS A 365 15.88 -3.33 -1.37
N LEU A 366 15.75 -4.24 -2.33
CA LEU A 366 16.89 -4.98 -2.91
C LEU A 366 17.87 -4.05 -3.64
N LEU A 367 17.37 -2.97 -4.23
CA LEU A 367 18.18 -1.96 -4.91
C LEU A 367 18.81 -0.95 -3.95
N ALA A 368 18.39 -0.89 -2.69
CA ALA A 368 18.82 0.14 -1.73
C ALA A 368 20.34 0.27 -1.55
N PRO A 369 21.12 -0.82 -1.39
CA PRO A 369 22.57 -0.71 -1.19
C PRO A 369 23.32 -0.20 -2.43
N VAL A 370 22.74 -0.38 -3.62
CA VAL A 370 23.34 -0.04 -4.92
C VAL A 370 22.57 1.05 -5.66
N ALA A 371 21.69 1.79 -4.97
CA ALA A 371 20.86 2.82 -5.59
C ALA A 371 21.68 3.89 -6.31
N VAL A 372 22.83 4.26 -5.71
CA VAL A 372 23.91 5.00 -6.33
C VAL A 372 25.23 4.28 -6.05
N ILE A 373 26.15 4.27 -7.01
CA ILE A 373 27.46 3.63 -6.87
C ILE A 373 28.60 4.63 -7.08
N PRO A 374 29.71 4.52 -6.33
CA PRO A 374 30.91 5.28 -6.61
C PRO A 374 31.77 4.58 -7.66
N ILE A 375 32.09 5.27 -8.75
CA ILE A 375 33.18 4.89 -9.63
C ILE A 375 34.41 5.70 -9.21
N ALA A 376 35.39 5.02 -8.62
CA ALA A 376 36.62 5.65 -8.15
C ALA A 376 37.51 6.07 -9.34
N ILE A 377 38.11 7.25 -9.26
CA ILE A 377 39.10 7.71 -10.23
C ILE A 377 40.47 7.20 -9.78
N PRO A 378 41.22 6.47 -10.63
CA PRO A 378 42.51 5.89 -10.24
C PRO A 378 43.58 6.95 -9.95
N ASP A 379 43.79 7.22 -8.66
CA ASP A 379 44.82 8.17 -8.19
C ASP A 379 46.18 7.47 -7.91
N GLY A 380 46.26 6.14 -8.09
CA GLY A 380 47.47 5.33 -7.88
C GLY A 380 47.84 5.06 -6.41
N GLN A 381 47.01 5.50 -5.45
CA GLN A 381 47.31 5.39 -4.01
C GLN A 381 46.97 4.01 -3.40
N ASP A 382 45.95 3.33 -3.90
CA ASP A 382 45.48 2.03 -3.35
C ASP A 382 45.78 0.84 -4.28
N TYR A 383 45.87 1.08 -5.59
CA TYR A 383 46.16 0.10 -6.63
C TYR A 383 47.18 0.68 -7.60
N SER A 384 47.86 -0.17 -8.38
CA SER A 384 48.53 0.31 -9.59
C SER A 384 47.50 1.05 -10.46
N ARG A 385 47.92 2.11 -11.16
CA ARG A 385 47.01 2.87 -12.03
C ARG A 385 46.33 1.96 -13.04
N GLU A 386 47.03 0.94 -13.51
CA GLU A 386 46.50 -0.07 -14.44
C GLU A 386 45.36 -0.89 -13.83
N THR A 387 45.54 -1.49 -12.65
CA THR A 387 44.47 -2.25 -11.99
C THR A 387 43.29 -1.34 -11.62
N GLY A 388 43.56 -0.10 -11.20
CA GLY A 388 42.52 0.89 -10.94
C GLY A 388 41.71 1.22 -12.21
N ASN A 389 42.38 1.38 -13.35
CA ASN A 389 41.74 1.62 -14.64
C ASN A 389 40.87 0.44 -15.08
N TRP A 390 41.33 -0.80 -14.90
CA TRP A 390 40.53 -1.99 -15.20
C TRP A 390 39.27 -2.10 -14.35
N VAL A 391 39.38 -1.84 -13.04
CA VAL A 391 38.21 -1.85 -12.13
C VAL A 391 37.22 -0.74 -12.48
N ALA A 392 37.72 0.47 -12.74
CA ALA A 392 36.87 1.59 -13.15
C ALA A 392 36.21 1.35 -14.52
N GLY A 393 36.95 0.78 -15.47
CA GLY A 393 36.47 0.41 -16.80
C GLY A 393 35.40 -0.68 -16.74
N ALA A 394 35.62 -1.74 -15.95
CA ALA A 394 34.64 -2.80 -15.74
C ALA A 394 33.37 -2.28 -15.05
N ALA A 395 33.51 -1.45 -14.01
CA ALA A 395 32.37 -0.80 -13.36
C ALA A 395 31.60 0.13 -14.33
N GLY A 396 32.32 0.87 -15.16
CA GLY A 396 31.74 1.72 -16.20
C GLY A 396 30.99 0.93 -17.28
N ALA A 397 31.56 -0.18 -17.76
CA ALA A 397 30.91 -1.04 -18.75
C ALA A 397 29.62 -1.68 -18.21
N LEU A 398 29.64 -2.19 -16.97
CA LEU A 398 28.45 -2.72 -16.29
C LEU A 398 27.39 -1.63 -16.12
N TRP A 399 27.81 -0.41 -15.76
CA TRP A 399 26.90 0.73 -15.63
C TRP A 399 26.30 1.16 -16.97
N LEU A 400 27.08 1.19 -18.05
CA LEU A 400 26.59 1.50 -19.40
C LEU A 400 25.58 0.44 -19.89
N GLY A 401 25.84 -0.84 -19.64
CA GLY A 401 24.88 -1.90 -19.91
C GLY A 401 23.57 -1.71 -19.13
N LEU A 402 23.66 -1.30 -17.86
CA LEU A 402 22.50 -1.00 -17.03
C LEU A 402 21.72 0.21 -17.53
N ALA A 403 22.41 1.27 -17.96
CA ALA A 403 21.79 2.45 -18.55
C ALA A 403 21.11 2.13 -19.89
N GLY A 404 21.74 1.30 -20.73
CA GLY A 404 21.14 0.79 -21.97
C GLY A 404 19.88 -0.04 -21.72
N TRP A 405 19.93 -0.96 -20.75
CA TRP A 405 18.72 -1.69 -20.32
C TRP A 405 17.65 -0.75 -19.79
N ALA A 406 18.01 0.25 -18.97
CA ALA A 406 17.05 1.18 -18.39
C ALA A 406 16.33 2.00 -19.47
N LEU A 407 17.06 2.43 -20.51
CA LEU A 407 16.48 3.12 -21.67
C LEU A 407 15.51 2.21 -22.45
N TRP A 408 15.89 0.96 -22.68
CA TRP A 408 15.03 -0.03 -23.36
C TRP A 408 13.77 -0.33 -22.53
N ALA A 409 13.92 -0.67 -21.25
CA ALA A 409 12.82 -0.99 -20.35
C ALA A 409 11.86 0.20 -20.17
N ALA A 410 12.39 1.43 -20.15
CA ALA A 410 11.58 2.65 -20.05
C ALA A 410 10.62 2.85 -21.23
N ASN A 411 10.96 2.29 -22.40
CA ASN A 411 10.20 2.36 -23.65
C ASN A 411 9.58 1.00 -24.04
N SER A 412 9.63 0.00 -23.17
CA SER A 412 9.02 -1.32 -23.43
C SER A 412 7.48 -1.19 -23.55
N PRO A 413 6.84 -1.95 -24.45
CA PRO A 413 5.38 -2.00 -24.57
C PRO A 413 4.69 -2.63 -23.35
N GLY A 414 5.43 -3.13 -22.36
CA GLY A 414 4.88 -3.75 -21.16
C GLY A 414 4.16 -5.04 -21.49
N MET A 415 2.94 -5.22 -20.97
CA MET A 415 2.15 -6.44 -21.16
C MET A 415 1.57 -6.64 -22.58
N GLY A 416 1.86 -5.77 -23.55
CA GLY A 416 1.38 -5.93 -24.93
C GLY A 416 -0.15 -5.90 -25.01
N ASP A 417 -0.76 -6.77 -25.82
CA ASP A 417 -2.22 -6.81 -26.00
C ASP A 417 -2.97 -7.32 -24.77
N ASP A 418 -2.36 -8.21 -23.98
CA ASP A 418 -2.94 -8.76 -22.75
C ASP A 418 -3.11 -7.71 -21.64
N ALA A 419 -2.51 -6.51 -21.79
CA ALA A 419 -2.48 -5.47 -20.77
C ALA A 419 -3.88 -5.01 -20.31
N THR A 420 -4.89 -5.06 -21.20
CA THR A 420 -6.24 -4.54 -20.94
C THR A 420 -7.32 -5.62 -20.90
N HIS A 421 -6.95 -6.89 -20.97
CA HIS A 421 -7.87 -8.01 -20.90
C HIS A 421 -7.69 -8.76 -19.58
N VAL A 422 -8.81 -9.09 -18.92
CA VAL A 422 -8.78 -10.01 -17.78
C VAL A 422 -8.60 -11.43 -18.33
N THR A 423 -7.34 -11.81 -18.53
CA THR A 423 -6.96 -13.17 -18.97
C THR A 423 -7.14 -14.19 -17.83
N TYR A 424 -6.92 -15.48 -18.12
CA TYR A 424 -6.97 -16.54 -17.10
C TYR A 424 -6.00 -16.30 -15.93
N SER A 425 -4.91 -15.57 -16.15
CA SER A 425 -3.99 -15.17 -15.08
C SER A 425 -4.62 -14.20 -14.08
N GLY A 426 -5.65 -13.45 -14.48
CA GLY A 426 -6.31 -12.44 -13.66
C GLY A 426 -5.46 -11.19 -13.38
N ILE A 427 -4.30 -11.04 -14.03
CA ILE A 427 -3.38 -9.91 -13.85
C ILE A 427 -3.60 -8.90 -14.97
N VAL A 428 -3.73 -7.62 -14.63
CA VAL A 428 -4.06 -6.52 -15.55
C VAL A 428 -3.13 -5.33 -15.30
N ASP A 429 -2.75 -4.63 -16.37
CA ASP A 429 -2.22 -3.27 -16.28
C ASP A 429 -3.39 -2.31 -16.05
N GLU A 430 -3.74 -2.10 -14.78
CA GLU A 430 -4.91 -1.32 -14.38
C GLU A 430 -4.90 0.10 -14.97
N ARG A 431 -3.73 0.73 -15.11
CA ARG A 431 -3.64 2.07 -15.70
C ARG A 431 -4.11 2.03 -17.15
N ARG A 432 -3.55 1.11 -17.95
CA ARG A 432 -3.90 0.99 -19.36
C ARG A 432 -5.35 0.53 -19.53
N PHE A 433 -5.80 -0.39 -18.67
CA PHE A 433 -7.19 -0.85 -18.62
C PHE A 433 -8.17 0.31 -18.42
N TYR A 434 -8.01 1.12 -17.37
CA TYR A 434 -8.92 2.24 -17.15
C TYR A 434 -8.77 3.34 -18.17
N SER A 435 -7.56 3.59 -18.69
CA SER A 435 -7.38 4.58 -19.74
C SER A 435 -8.17 4.22 -21.00
N GLN A 436 -8.15 2.94 -21.39
CA GLN A 436 -8.95 2.45 -22.51
C GLN A 436 -10.45 2.44 -22.17
N ALA A 437 -10.84 1.94 -21.00
CA ALA A 437 -12.24 1.77 -20.61
C ALA A 437 -12.98 3.10 -20.40
N THR A 438 -12.28 4.15 -19.97
CA THR A 438 -12.86 5.50 -19.81
C THR A 438 -12.77 6.36 -21.07
N GLY A 439 -11.95 5.96 -22.05
CA GLY A 439 -11.60 6.81 -23.19
C GLY A 439 -10.71 8.01 -22.83
N ASN A 440 -10.13 8.05 -21.62
CA ASN A 440 -9.25 9.13 -21.17
C ASN A 440 -7.80 8.64 -21.02
N ALA A 441 -6.84 9.33 -21.63
CA ALA A 441 -5.40 8.97 -21.53
C ALA A 441 -4.84 9.06 -20.10
N HIS A 442 -5.44 9.92 -19.27
CA HIS A 442 -5.01 10.24 -17.91
C HIS A 442 -6.22 10.43 -16.98
N PRO A 443 -6.94 9.35 -16.62
CA PRO A 443 -8.08 9.47 -15.71
C PRO A 443 -7.56 9.78 -14.30
N VAL A 444 -7.78 11.01 -13.82
CA VAL A 444 -7.27 11.49 -12.53
C VAL A 444 -8.42 11.80 -11.58
N THR A 445 -9.52 12.34 -12.08
CA THR A 445 -10.68 12.74 -11.28
C THR A 445 -11.76 11.67 -11.33
N ALA A 446 -12.61 11.59 -10.31
CA ALA A 446 -13.76 10.69 -10.33
C ALA A 446 -14.69 10.96 -11.53
N ALA A 447 -14.79 12.22 -11.97
CA ALA A 447 -15.56 12.59 -13.16
C ALA A 447 -14.99 11.98 -14.45
N ASP A 448 -13.68 11.79 -14.56
CA ASP A 448 -13.07 11.12 -15.72
C ASP A 448 -13.56 9.66 -15.84
N TYR A 449 -13.94 9.05 -14.72
CA TYR A 449 -14.49 7.70 -14.67
C TYR A 449 -15.97 7.62 -15.09
N LEU A 450 -16.66 8.73 -15.32
CA LEU A 450 -18.03 8.69 -15.86
C LEU A 450 -18.08 8.13 -17.29
N GLY A 451 -16.97 8.19 -18.02
CA GLY A 451 -16.81 7.53 -19.33
C GLY A 451 -16.70 6.00 -19.24
N TYR A 452 -16.46 5.44 -18.05
CA TYR A 452 -16.45 3.99 -17.85
C TYR A 452 -17.87 3.43 -18.03
N PRO A 453 -18.05 2.30 -18.74
CA PRO A 453 -19.35 1.68 -18.94
C PRO A 453 -20.11 1.50 -17.61
N ARG A 454 -21.40 1.84 -17.59
CA ARG A 454 -22.32 1.86 -16.43
C ARG A 454 -22.19 3.04 -15.47
N MET A 455 -21.09 3.80 -15.44
CA MET A 455 -20.91 4.83 -14.40
C MET A 455 -21.86 6.02 -14.54
N ALA A 456 -21.96 6.60 -15.73
CA ALA A 456 -22.92 7.69 -15.96
C ALA A 456 -24.37 7.25 -15.69
N ALA A 457 -24.70 5.99 -16.01
CA ALA A 457 -26.04 5.43 -15.80
C ALA A 457 -26.43 5.33 -14.32
N ILE A 458 -25.47 5.24 -13.38
CA ILE A 458 -25.75 5.30 -11.93
C ILE A 458 -26.41 6.63 -11.60
N LEU A 459 -25.84 7.75 -12.07
CA LEU A 459 -26.36 9.09 -11.77
C LEU A 459 -27.76 9.28 -12.36
N THR A 460 -27.98 8.80 -13.58
CA THR A 460 -29.31 8.82 -14.21
C THR A 460 -30.32 8.00 -13.40
N ALA A 461 -29.95 6.78 -12.98
CA ALA A 461 -30.83 5.91 -12.20
C ALA A 461 -31.17 6.51 -10.82
N LEU A 462 -30.19 7.12 -10.13
CA LEU A 462 -30.43 7.82 -8.86
C LEU A 462 -31.39 9.00 -9.03
N ASN A 463 -31.21 9.83 -10.08
CA ASN A 463 -32.10 10.95 -10.37
C ASN A 463 -33.53 10.50 -10.73
N ASN A 464 -33.66 9.34 -11.37
CA ASN A 464 -34.96 8.78 -11.75
C ASN A 464 -35.68 8.02 -10.61
N THR A 465 -35.04 7.88 -9.45
CA THR A 465 -35.59 7.16 -8.28
C THR A 465 -35.61 8.02 -7.03
N PRO A 466 -36.33 9.15 -7.01
CA PRO A 466 -36.34 10.08 -5.86
C PRO A 466 -36.83 9.43 -4.56
N GLU A 467 -37.64 8.37 -4.64
CA GLU A 467 -38.19 7.63 -3.50
C GLU A 467 -37.21 6.60 -2.88
N GLY A 468 -36.01 6.44 -3.46
CA GLY A 468 -35.01 5.48 -2.98
C GLY A 468 -35.06 4.14 -3.71
N ALA A 469 -33.88 3.62 -4.03
CA ALA A 469 -33.72 2.34 -4.73
C ALA A 469 -32.34 1.71 -4.47
N LEU A 470 -32.30 0.39 -4.53
CA LEU A 470 -31.09 -0.40 -4.71
C LEU A 470 -30.83 -0.60 -6.20
N LEU A 471 -29.65 -0.20 -6.65
CA LEU A 471 -29.17 -0.35 -8.02
C LEU A 471 -28.31 -1.60 -8.12
N LEU A 472 -28.74 -2.55 -8.96
CA LEU A 472 -28.05 -3.79 -9.27
C LEU A 472 -27.45 -3.75 -10.69
N PRO A 473 -26.27 -4.36 -10.90
CA PRO A 473 -25.57 -4.26 -12.17
C PRO A 473 -26.32 -5.05 -13.25
N SER A 474 -26.96 -4.34 -14.18
CA SER A 474 -27.70 -5.01 -15.26
C SER A 474 -26.76 -5.63 -16.29
N GLY A 475 -27.26 -6.56 -17.12
CA GLY A 475 -26.52 -7.07 -18.28
C GLY A 475 -26.23 -5.99 -19.32
N ASN A 476 -27.03 -4.92 -19.33
CA ASN A 476 -26.90 -3.78 -20.23
C ASN A 476 -26.00 -2.70 -19.60
N TYR A 477 -24.93 -2.33 -20.29
CA TYR A 477 -23.92 -1.40 -19.75
C TYR A 477 -24.38 0.07 -19.67
N ILE A 478 -25.59 0.40 -20.10
CA ILE A 478 -26.15 1.76 -20.05
C ILE A 478 -27.34 1.91 -19.08
N GLN A 479 -27.69 0.87 -18.33
CA GLN A 479 -28.77 0.91 -17.32
C GLN A 479 -28.46 0.04 -16.11
N TRP A 480 -29.23 0.22 -15.05
CA TRP A 480 -29.15 -0.54 -13.80
C TRP A 480 -30.51 -1.17 -13.50
N ASP A 481 -30.49 -2.39 -12.96
CA ASP A 481 -31.72 -3.03 -12.48
C ASP A 481 -32.06 -2.43 -11.12
N LEU A 482 -33.33 -2.13 -10.89
CA LEU A 482 -33.77 -1.38 -9.72
C LEU A 482 -34.59 -2.28 -8.79
N VAL A 483 -34.29 -2.22 -7.50
CA VAL A 483 -35.15 -2.76 -6.44
C VAL A 483 -35.63 -1.56 -5.61
N PRO A 484 -36.93 -1.21 -5.65
CA PRO A 484 -37.47 -0.07 -4.91
C PRO A 484 -37.29 -0.24 -3.39
N GLN A 485 -37.22 0.88 -2.68
CA GLN A 485 -37.37 0.89 -1.22
C GLN A 485 -38.77 0.39 -0.84
N ALA A 486 -38.84 -0.48 0.17
CA ALA A 486 -40.10 -0.97 0.68
C ALA A 486 -40.89 0.16 1.35
N GLN A 487 -42.14 0.32 0.97
CA GLN A 487 -43.03 1.31 1.57
C GLN A 487 -43.48 0.85 2.97
N PRO A 488 -43.67 1.77 3.92
CA PRO A 488 -44.20 1.43 5.24
C PRO A 488 -45.60 0.80 5.13
N ALA A 489 -45.96 -0.02 6.13
CA ALA A 489 -47.25 -0.67 6.15
C ALA A 489 -48.40 0.37 6.12
N PRO A 490 -49.54 0.07 5.47
CA PRO A 490 -50.68 0.98 5.45
C PRO A 490 -51.09 1.42 6.87
N GLY A 491 -51.00 2.72 7.16
CA GLY A 491 -51.30 3.31 8.47
C GLY A 491 -50.08 3.70 9.32
N ASP A 492 -48.89 3.24 8.97
CA ASP A 492 -47.63 3.70 9.57
C ASP A 492 -47.21 5.03 8.92
N LYS A 493 -47.32 6.11 9.70
CA LYS A 493 -46.99 7.49 9.28
C LYS A 493 -45.52 7.83 9.48
N SER A 494 -44.66 6.86 9.84
CA SER A 494 -43.23 7.13 9.93
C SER A 494 -42.69 7.46 8.53
N ALA A 495 -42.34 8.74 8.33
CA ALA A 495 -41.69 9.15 7.10
C ALA A 495 -40.32 8.48 7.00
N GLN A 496 -40.21 7.44 6.17
CA GLN A 496 -38.91 6.88 5.83
C GLN A 496 -38.21 7.86 4.89
N LYS A 497 -36.98 8.25 5.24
CA LYS A 497 -36.14 8.97 4.30
C LYS A 497 -35.82 8.03 3.13
N PRO A 498 -35.92 8.52 1.87
CA PRO A 498 -35.43 7.79 0.72
C PRO A 498 -33.99 7.31 0.95
N GLN A 499 -33.74 6.04 0.67
CA GLN A 499 -32.42 5.42 0.78
C GLN A 499 -32.00 4.91 -0.58
N HIS A 500 -30.75 5.19 -0.94
CA HIS A 500 -30.12 4.67 -2.14
C HIS A 500 -28.95 3.76 -1.79
N ALA A 501 -28.85 2.65 -2.51
CA ALA A 501 -27.66 1.81 -2.47
C ALA A 501 -27.23 1.41 -3.88
N VAL A 502 -25.93 1.36 -4.13
CA VAL A 502 -25.35 0.82 -5.37
C VAL A 502 -24.59 -0.43 -5.01
N PHE A 503 -25.00 -1.57 -5.57
CA PHE A 503 -24.29 -2.83 -5.41
C PHE A 503 -23.33 -3.04 -6.59
N PHE A 504 -22.04 -2.79 -6.38
CA PHE A 504 -21.04 -2.90 -7.44
C PHE A 504 -19.63 -3.16 -6.92
N THR A 505 -18.81 -3.80 -7.74
CA THR A 505 -17.44 -4.17 -7.36
C THR A 505 -16.49 -2.98 -7.35
N ASN A 506 -16.61 -2.06 -8.32
CA ASN A 506 -15.75 -0.87 -8.38
C ASN A 506 -16.24 0.20 -7.41
N LEU A 507 -15.67 0.20 -6.21
CA LEU A 507 -16.11 1.05 -5.11
C LEU A 507 -15.68 2.51 -5.26
N GLY A 508 -14.51 2.75 -5.83
CA GLY A 508 -13.88 4.07 -5.82
C GLY A 508 -14.59 5.09 -6.71
N MET A 509 -14.76 4.74 -7.98
CA MET A 509 -15.41 5.57 -8.99
C MET A 509 -16.89 5.78 -8.67
N VAL A 510 -17.58 4.75 -8.16
CA VAL A 510 -18.96 4.91 -7.69
C VAL A 510 -18.98 5.83 -6.48
N GLY A 511 -18.17 5.50 -5.48
CA GLY A 511 -18.12 6.20 -4.21
C GLY A 511 -17.79 7.68 -4.30
N MET A 512 -16.94 8.08 -5.25
CA MET A 512 -16.58 9.47 -5.44
C MET A 512 -17.57 10.26 -6.31
N ASN A 513 -18.33 9.60 -7.19
CA ASN A 513 -19.33 10.26 -8.03
C ASN A 513 -20.71 10.41 -7.36
N VAL A 514 -21.01 9.63 -6.30
CA VAL A 514 -22.28 9.71 -5.58
C VAL A 514 -22.18 10.49 -4.25
N GLY A 515 -23.34 10.81 -3.67
CA GLY A 515 -23.47 11.42 -2.35
C GLY A 515 -22.96 10.52 -1.21
N LEU A 516 -22.78 11.08 -0.01
CA LEU A 516 -22.41 10.31 1.19
C LEU A 516 -23.60 9.59 1.82
N ASP A 517 -24.81 10.02 1.46
CA ASP A 517 -26.11 9.44 1.79
C ASP A 517 -26.43 8.19 0.95
N VAL A 518 -25.83 8.05 -0.23
CA VAL A 518 -25.92 6.84 -1.06
C VAL A 518 -24.95 5.79 -0.53
N ARG A 519 -25.44 4.60 -0.15
CA ARG A 519 -24.58 3.47 0.25
C ARG A 519 -23.92 2.83 -0.98
N VAL A 520 -22.66 2.47 -0.88
CA VAL A 520 -21.94 1.75 -1.94
C VAL A 520 -21.46 0.42 -1.36
N ILE A 521 -21.99 -0.67 -1.91
CA ILE A 521 -21.87 -2.03 -1.35
C ILE A 521 -21.22 -2.90 -2.41
N ASP A 522 -20.23 -3.69 -2.03
CA ASP A 522 -19.56 -4.61 -2.95
C ASP A 522 -19.81 -6.08 -2.62
N GLN A 523 -19.57 -6.93 -3.61
CA GLN A 523 -19.70 -8.38 -3.49
C GLN A 523 -18.44 -9.07 -2.92
N ILE A 524 -17.32 -8.34 -2.81
CA ILE A 524 -16.00 -8.91 -2.47
C ILE A 524 -15.58 -8.65 -1.01
N GLY A 525 -16.30 -7.79 -0.28
CA GLY A 525 -16.11 -7.52 1.14
C GLY A 525 -15.20 -6.37 1.51
N LEU A 526 -14.91 -5.43 0.61
CA LEU A 526 -14.09 -4.25 0.93
C LEU A 526 -14.85 -3.20 1.76
N ALA A 527 -16.12 -2.97 1.43
CA ALA A 527 -17.01 -2.04 2.14
C ALA A 527 -18.23 -2.76 2.75
N ASN A 528 -18.61 -3.91 2.21
CA ASN A 528 -19.73 -4.70 2.71
C ASN A 528 -19.30 -5.64 3.85
N PRO A 529 -19.80 -5.45 5.10
CA PRO A 529 -19.42 -6.28 6.24
C PRO A 529 -19.82 -7.75 6.06
N LEU A 530 -20.95 -8.07 5.41
CA LEU A 530 -21.34 -9.47 5.18
C LEU A 530 -20.38 -10.16 4.21
N ALA A 531 -20.13 -9.53 3.05
CA ALA A 531 -19.24 -10.09 2.03
C ALA A 531 -17.81 -10.27 2.57
N GLN A 532 -17.37 -9.39 3.47
CA GLN A 532 -16.07 -9.49 4.13
C GLN A 532 -15.86 -10.82 4.87
N HIS A 533 -16.93 -11.41 5.40
CA HIS A 533 -16.92 -12.65 6.17
C HIS A 533 -17.26 -13.92 5.35
N THR A 534 -17.47 -13.79 4.04
CA THR A 534 -17.63 -14.97 3.16
C THR A 534 -16.28 -15.65 2.87
N GLU A 535 -16.33 -16.93 2.50
CA GLU A 535 -15.15 -17.68 2.06
C GLU A 535 -14.68 -17.28 0.65
N ARG A 536 -13.39 -17.49 0.39
CA ARG A 536 -12.82 -17.31 -0.95
C ARG A 536 -13.24 -18.42 -1.91
N LEU A 537 -13.50 -18.04 -3.14
CA LEU A 537 -13.64 -18.91 -4.28
C LEU A 537 -12.26 -19.49 -4.65
N LYS A 538 -12.17 -20.83 -4.66
CA LYS A 538 -10.92 -21.58 -4.87
C LYS A 538 -10.15 -21.18 -6.15
N HIS A 539 -10.88 -20.83 -7.20
CA HIS A 539 -10.34 -20.44 -8.52
C HIS A 539 -10.72 -18.99 -8.90
N GLY A 540 -11.08 -18.15 -7.94
CA GLY A 540 -11.36 -16.74 -8.21
C GLY A 540 -10.11 -15.94 -8.54
N ARG A 541 -10.29 -14.85 -9.29
CA ARG A 541 -9.24 -13.85 -9.57
C ARG A 541 -8.75 -13.25 -8.25
N ILE A 542 -7.43 -13.18 -8.03
CA ILE A 542 -6.84 -12.62 -6.80
C ILE A 542 -7.41 -11.22 -6.52
N GLY A 543 -7.83 -10.98 -5.28
CA GLY A 543 -8.44 -9.70 -4.87
C GLY A 543 -9.90 -9.52 -5.31
N HIS A 544 -10.44 -10.45 -6.11
CA HIS A 544 -11.82 -10.52 -6.59
C HIS A 544 -12.38 -11.94 -6.43
N ASP A 545 -11.88 -12.68 -5.45
CA ASP A 545 -12.18 -14.09 -5.22
C ASP A 545 -13.16 -14.30 -4.07
N LYS A 546 -14.03 -13.31 -3.82
CA LYS A 546 -15.25 -13.46 -3.02
C LYS A 546 -16.45 -13.01 -3.85
N ASN A 547 -17.62 -13.54 -3.54
CA ASN A 547 -18.84 -13.18 -4.27
C ASN A 547 -20.07 -13.42 -3.40
N LEU A 548 -20.52 -12.37 -2.70
CA LEU A 548 -21.82 -12.34 -2.04
C LEU A 548 -22.92 -12.04 -3.07
N PHE A 549 -24.01 -12.81 -3.04
CA PHE A 549 -25.11 -12.64 -4.00
C PHE A 549 -25.97 -11.40 -3.73
N PRO A 550 -26.59 -10.80 -4.76
CA PRO A 550 -27.52 -9.67 -4.60
C PRO A 550 -28.65 -9.92 -3.60
N ASP A 551 -29.10 -11.17 -3.46
CA ASP A 551 -30.18 -11.58 -2.55
C ASP A 551 -29.89 -11.18 -1.09
N TRP A 552 -28.63 -11.22 -0.67
CA TRP A 552 -28.21 -10.78 0.65
C TRP A 552 -28.32 -9.27 0.83
N VAL A 553 -28.02 -8.50 -0.21
CA VAL A 553 -28.12 -7.03 -0.19
C VAL A 553 -29.59 -6.62 -0.18
N ILE A 554 -30.41 -7.33 -0.97
CA ILE A 554 -31.87 -7.20 -0.93
C ILE A 554 -32.33 -7.52 0.49
N ALA A 555 -31.95 -8.67 1.07
CA ALA A 555 -32.38 -9.12 2.40
C ALA A 555 -31.95 -8.20 3.55
N ASP A 556 -30.74 -7.64 3.53
CA ASP A 556 -30.16 -6.83 4.60
C ASP A 556 -30.65 -5.36 4.61
N GLY A 557 -31.10 -4.85 3.46
CA GLY A 557 -31.59 -3.47 3.34
C GLY A 557 -33.12 -3.32 3.38
N PRO A 558 -33.63 -2.09 3.40
CA PRO A 558 -35.06 -1.77 3.44
C PRO A 558 -35.72 -1.86 2.05
N TRP A 559 -35.41 -2.91 1.29
CA TRP A 559 -35.84 -3.07 -0.10
C TRP A 559 -37.07 -3.95 -0.21
N VAL A 560 -37.82 -3.84 -1.31
CA VAL A 560 -38.87 -4.81 -1.63
C VAL A 560 -38.24 -6.21 -1.78
N LYS A 561 -38.89 -7.23 -1.19
CA LYS A 561 -38.37 -8.61 -1.13
C LYS A 561 -39.07 -9.59 -2.07
N LEU A 562 -40.17 -9.18 -2.70
CA LEU A 562 -41.04 -10.03 -3.50
C LEU A 562 -41.25 -9.45 -4.91
N PRO A 563 -41.52 -10.30 -5.92
CA PRO A 563 -41.97 -9.85 -7.24
C PRO A 563 -43.29 -9.06 -7.14
N PRO A 564 -43.53 -8.06 -8.02
CA PRO A 564 -42.69 -7.62 -9.13
C PRO A 564 -41.57 -6.64 -8.74
N GLY A 565 -41.34 -6.38 -7.45
CA GLY A 565 -40.36 -5.39 -7.00
C GLY A 565 -38.89 -5.83 -7.02
N ILE A 566 -38.63 -7.14 -7.13
CA ILE A 566 -37.29 -7.69 -7.38
C ILE A 566 -37.15 -8.09 -8.87
N PRO A 567 -35.97 -7.95 -9.50
CA PRO A 567 -35.74 -8.41 -10.86
C PRO A 567 -36.07 -9.89 -11.04
N GLY A 568 -36.72 -10.25 -12.15
CA GLY A 568 -37.24 -11.61 -12.39
C GLY A 568 -36.20 -12.72 -12.50
N TYR A 569 -34.90 -12.39 -12.58
CA TYR A 569 -33.80 -13.37 -12.55
C TYR A 569 -33.34 -13.71 -11.13
N LEU A 570 -33.84 -13.02 -10.10
CA LEU A 570 -33.54 -13.30 -8.69
C LEU A 570 -34.64 -14.18 -8.10
N ASP A 571 -34.23 -15.13 -7.26
CA ASP A 571 -35.14 -16.06 -6.61
C ASP A 571 -35.67 -15.45 -5.30
N ALA A 572 -36.98 -15.19 -5.26
CA ALA A 572 -37.65 -14.68 -4.07
C ALA A 572 -37.45 -15.60 -2.84
N GLN A 573 -37.32 -16.92 -3.06
CA GLN A 573 -37.06 -17.87 -1.99
C GLN A 573 -35.67 -17.67 -1.39
N TRP A 574 -34.65 -17.39 -2.22
CA TRP A 574 -33.30 -17.10 -1.72
C TRP A 574 -33.27 -15.81 -0.89
N VAL A 575 -34.03 -14.79 -1.30
CA VAL A 575 -34.20 -13.57 -0.51
C VAL A 575 -34.86 -13.88 0.84
N ALA A 576 -35.91 -14.69 0.87
CA ALA A 576 -36.59 -15.09 2.11
C ALA A 576 -35.68 -15.91 3.04
N GLU A 577 -34.90 -16.85 2.48
CA GLU A 577 -33.89 -17.61 3.22
C GLU A 577 -32.81 -16.70 3.79
N ALA A 578 -32.31 -15.72 3.01
CA ALA A 578 -31.32 -14.76 3.48
C ALA A 578 -31.87 -13.87 4.62
N VAL A 579 -33.13 -13.42 4.52
CA VAL A 579 -33.80 -12.66 5.60
C VAL A 579 -33.87 -13.48 6.88
N ALA A 580 -34.20 -14.77 6.78
CA ALA A 580 -34.21 -15.69 7.92
C ALA A 580 -32.79 -15.93 8.46
N ALA A 581 -31.80 -16.13 7.59
CA ALA A 581 -30.41 -16.38 7.96
C ALA A 581 -29.77 -15.19 8.70
N LEU A 582 -30.11 -13.95 8.31
CA LEU A 582 -29.69 -12.73 9.03
C LEU A 582 -30.20 -12.68 10.48
N GLN A 583 -31.16 -13.53 10.86
CA GLN A 583 -31.61 -13.64 12.25
C GLN A 583 -30.63 -14.38 13.16
N CYS A 584 -29.62 -15.04 12.60
CA CYS A 584 -28.63 -15.79 13.35
C CYS A 584 -27.94 -14.93 14.42
N PRO A 585 -27.85 -15.39 15.69
CA PRO A 585 -27.30 -14.59 16.79
C PRO A 585 -25.87 -14.09 16.52
N GLU A 586 -25.03 -14.93 15.92
CA GLU A 586 -23.64 -14.57 15.58
C GLU A 586 -23.59 -13.47 14.50
N THR A 587 -24.41 -13.60 13.46
CA THR A 587 -24.54 -12.60 12.38
C THR A 587 -25.01 -11.26 12.95
N LYS A 588 -26.04 -11.28 13.81
CA LYS A 588 -26.51 -10.07 14.50
C LYS A 588 -25.43 -9.47 15.40
N ALA A 589 -24.69 -10.29 16.14
CA ALA A 589 -23.62 -9.81 17.00
C ALA A 589 -22.53 -9.10 16.19
N MET A 590 -22.07 -9.72 15.10
CA MET A 590 -21.08 -9.14 14.18
C MET A 590 -21.60 -7.85 13.55
N LEU A 591 -22.81 -7.85 12.96
CA LEU A 591 -23.37 -6.65 12.35
C LEU A 591 -23.59 -5.53 13.39
N SER A 592 -24.00 -5.87 14.61
CA SER A 592 -24.16 -4.90 15.69
C SER A 592 -22.84 -4.23 16.10
N SER A 593 -21.72 -4.94 15.97
CA SER A 593 -20.39 -4.39 16.30
C SER A 593 -20.04 -3.19 15.42
N VAL A 594 -20.49 -3.20 14.15
CA VAL A 594 -20.19 -2.16 13.15
C VAL A 594 -21.34 -1.16 12.91
N ARG A 595 -22.60 -1.53 13.16
CA ARG A 595 -23.80 -0.70 12.90
C ARG A 595 -24.42 -0.03 14.13
N ALA A 596 -24.31 -0.63 15.32
CA ALA A 596 -24.92 -0.05 16.52
C ALA A 596 -24.25 1.29 16.90
N PRO A 597 -24.91 2.20 17.62
CA PRO A 597 -24.28 3.43 18.10
C PRO A 597 -22.99 3.16 18.90
N MET A 598 -21.96 3.98 18.68
CA MET A 598 -20.67 3.85 19.36
C MET A 598 -20.75 4.47 20.76
N THR A 599 -21.01 3.64 21.77
CA THR A 599 -20.94 3.99 23.19
C THR A 599 -19.64 3.48 23.81
N PRO A 600 -19.21 3.96 25.01
CA PRO A 600 -18.06 3.40 25.71
C PRO A 600 -18.19 1.88 25.94
N HIS A 601 -19.40 1.41 26.27
CA HIS A 601 -19.69 -0.02 26.39
C HIS A 601 -19.50 -0.75 25.06
N ARG A 602 -20.00 -0.19 23.94
CA ARG A 602 -19.81 -0.78 22.61
C ARG A 602 -18.32 -0.86 22.24
N PHE A 603 -17.55 0.18 22.51
CA PHE A 603 -16.11 0.21 22.24
C PHE A 603 -15.38 -0.90 23.00
N VAL A 604 -15.64 -1.04 24.30
CA VAL A 604 -15.01 -2.09 25.14
C VAL A 604 -15.48 -3.48 24.70
N SER A 605 -16.77 -3.65 24.40
CA SER A 605 -17.31 -4.91 23.87
C SER A 605 -16.64 -5.31 22.56
N ASN A 606 -16.46 -4.36 21.63
CA ASN A 606 -15.78 -4.59 20.36
C ASN A 606 -14.30 -4.93 20.59
N LEU A 607 -13.62 -4.21 21.49
CA LEU A 607 -12.22 -4.44 21.82
C LEU A 607 -11.98 -5.87 22.35
N VAL A 608 -12.84 -6.35 23.26
CA VAL A 608 -12.72 -7.69 23.86
C VAL A 608 -13.09 -8.79 22.86
N ASN A 609 -14.11 -8.57 22.03
CA ASN A 609 -14.64 -9.58 21.10
C ASN A 609 -14.02 -9.50 19.70
N SER A 610 -13.03 -8.64 19.47
CA SER A 610 -12.45 -8.43 18.13
C SER A 610 -11.87 -9.71 17.53
N PHE A 611 -11.31 -10.61 18.35
CA PHE A 611 -10.87 -11.94 17.93
C PHE A 611 -12.03 -12.78 17.39
N GLN A 612 -13.15 -12.83 18.12
CA GLN A 612 -14.33 -13.60 17.72
C GLN A 612 -14.95 -13.02 16.44
N PHE A 613 -15.12 -11.70 16.36
CA PHE A 613 -15.66 -11.03 15.17
C PHE A 613 -14.74 -11.19 13.96
N THR A 614 -13.41 -11.14 14.15
CA THR A 614 -12.44 -11.41 13.07
C THR A 614 -12.55 -12.85 12.55
N GLY A 615 -12.79 -13.81 13.45
CA GLY A 615 -12.94 -15.23 13.13
C GLY A 615 -14.30 -15.61 12.55
N TYR A 616 -15.33 -14.76 12.71
CA TYR A 616 -16.67 -15.01 12.19
C TYR A 616 -16.67 -15.25 10.67
N ARG A 617 -17.48 -16.21 10.23
CA ARG A 617 -17.68 -16.56 8.82
C ARG A 617 -19.16 -16.79 8.55
N ILE A 618 -19.58 -16.45 7.33
CA ILE A 618 -20.94 -16.64 6.82
C ILE A 618 -20.87 -17.40 5.49
N ASP A 619 -21.78 -18.35 5.27
CA ASP A 619 -21.93 -18.98 3.96
C ASP A 619 -22.72 -18.03 3.04
N ARG A 620 -22.21 -17.84 1.82
CA ARG A 620 -22.88 -17.00 0.82
C ARG A 620 -24.16 -17.64 0.27
N VAL A 621 -24.37 -18.94 0.44
CA VAL A 621 -25.59 -19.65 0.04
C VAL A 621 -26.55 -19.66 1.25
N PRO A 622 -27.71 -18.97 1.17
CA PRO A 622 -28.61 -18.80 2.31
C PRO A 622 -29.03 -20.11 2.98
N ARG A 623 -29.36 -21.15 2.21
CA ARG A 623 -29.66 -22.50 2.72
C ARG A 623 -28.56 -23.09 3.61
N TYR A 624 -27.29 -22.94 3.24
CA TYR A 624 -26.18 -23.45 4.03
C TYR A 624 -25.94 -22.61 5.28
N GLU A 625 -26.20 -21.31 5.20
CA GLU A 625 -26.13 -20.43 6.36
C GLU A 625 -27.24 -20.71 7.39
N LEU A 626 -28.47 -20.98 6.94
CA LEU A 626 -29.56 -21.43 7.82
C LEU A 626 -29.17 -22.72 8.55
N ALA A 627 -28.56 -23.68 7.83
CA ALA A 627 -28.07 -24.92 8.41
C ALA A 627 -26.94 -24.67 9.43
N ARG A 628 -25.97 -23.79 9.11
CA ARG A 628 -24.89 -23.39 10.02
C ARG A 628 -25.43 -22.81 11.32
N CYS A 629 -26.47 -21.99 11.23
CA CYS A 629 -27.08 -21.31 12.38
C CYS A 629 -28.20 -22.10 13.08
N GLY A 630 -28.54 -23.30 12.59
CA GLY A 630 -29.63 -24.11 13.15
C GLY A 630 -31.01 -23.45 13.05
N LEU A 631 -31.22 -22.60 12.04
CA LEU A 631 -32.49 -21.89 11.83
C LEU A 631 -33.42 -22.68 10.90
N PRO A 632 -34.74 -22.61 11.10
CA PRO A 632 -35.69 -23.31 10.24
C PRO A 632 -35.71 -22.70 8.83
N MET A 633 -35.94 -23.55 7.83
CA MET A 633 -36.18 -23.08 6.46
C MET A 633 -37.52 -22.33 6.40
N PRO A 634 -37.58 -21.14 5.78
CA PRO A 634 -38.84 -20.47 5.54
C PRO A 634 -39.74 -21.30 4.61
N PRO A 635 -41.07 -21.20 4.75
CA PRO A 635 -41.99 -21.90 3.86
C PRO A 635 -41.76 -21.48 2.41
N GLU A 636 -41.96 -22.41 1.47
CA GLU A 636 -41.85 -22.11 0.04
C GLU A 636 -42.85 -21.02 -0.36
N LEU A 637 -42.35 -19.97 -0.99
CA LEU A 637 -43.20 -18.93 -1.55
C LEU A 637 -43.99 -19.50 -2.74
N PRO A 638 -45.27 -19.11 -2.90
CA PRO A 638 -46.04 -19.50 -4.08
C PRO A 638 -45.33 -18.99 -5.34
N PRO A 639 -45.38 -19.74 -6.45
CA PRO A 639 -44.76 -19.32 -7.69
C PRO A 639 -45.31 -17.95 -8.11
N PRO A 640 -44.47 -17.08 -8.70
CA PRO A 640 -44.94 -15.79 -9.19
C PRO A 640 -46.11 -16.02 -10.17
N PRO A 641 -47.14 -15.15 -10.14
CA PRO A 641 -48.24 -15.27 -11.10
C PRO A 641 -47.66 -15.29 -12.51
N ARG A 642 -48.01 -16.33 -13.29
CA ARG A 642 -47.62 -16.41 -14.70
C ARG A 642 -48.30 -15.25 -15.43
N GLU A 643 -47.52 -14.35 -16.01
CA GLU A 643 -48.00 -13.37 -16.98
C GLU A 643 -48.37 -14.04 -18.31
#